data_AF-A0A2N2Y3S9-F1
#
_entry.id   AF-A0A2N2Y3S9-F1
#
_cell.length_a   1.000
_cell.length_b   1.000
_cell.length_c   1.000
_cell.angle_alpha   90.00
_cell.angle_beta   90.00
_cell.angle_gamma   90.00
#
_symmetry.space_group_name_H-M   'P 1'
#
loop_
_entity.id
_entity.type
_entity.pdbx_description
1 polymer ?
#
loop_
_entity_poly.entity_id
_entity_poly.type
_entity_poly.pdbx_seq_one_letter_code
_entity_poly.pdbx_strand_id
1 'polypeptide(L)'
;MKKNLFLIFFFILLGSSSVFSQTRTTLTAEAFPAELDRLFSPIEINNKQTKYKFNGVDYATEIKKEFASGLLSTSEKEAMASLLGQLVKKRLQPHPELKYFLDVAFEFAKQKKSRDQLTHWFGSVSRLAKEPRIQPMQQFLEATQTFLEQNVININRDVVWSVTTEKFNIPADSLPYFFFDITDLRCAINGVGDQISQTTGKWFPLEKKWVGKEGKVNWKRVGLDPDSVYAELSSYNIPLLTTQFQADSALFHHILIKETFMGRFEDNYRDTRMQENPKFYSYSKNVKFENFVPGVDYYGGIGIEGKKMVLAGDKTQPARFEIDGSPKGKAVIKSNDFVLSTRYITTIEGVATLYFGNDSIYHPSIVVSYDIQAKTLTLSQGRNLLSKSPFFNSYHQIEMEAPAIIWNMQNGSFVVKKGTGLVKENDANFTSADNFSPQLYSQIQGYDQVNPLNIVYRLVEQNKNESFSVHELANFMNMTTEQARMFAIRLASAGFLNYQFLNDRVTAQPKLQHYIEASSNKRDYDQISIYSRDASTNASLDVKKMTMRIYAADTVVLSYSKRVAMFPASRTITLQKDRDMLFTGAFYGGLFRFYVADTSRFAYQAFNIDAPAIDSLQMWVLDPKVVDPYGNMMAGRINSVVEKLTGVMQIDQKDNKSGQNTKVKGFPMFATDTSLSYVYYQKGRFGKEYKREKFYYTVFPFKIRNLNSIVKDSVVFKGFLTTSGIFPVLRNPLKVRPDYSLGFSMKTPTQGLMTYLDGKTSKGTLTGKIDLSNSGLRGDGRLNYLNSVSITDTT
;
A
#
# COMPACT_ATOMS: atom_id res chain seq x y z
N MET A 1 -22.26 -54.25 -64.95
CA MET A 1 -21.87 -54.20 -63.51
C MET A 1 -22.36 -55.47 -62.82
N LYS A 2 -21.40 -56.25 -62.28
CA LYS A 2 -21.40 -57.31 -61.24
C LYS A 2 -22.77 -57.97 -60.88
N LYS A 3 -23.02 -59.25 -61.21
CA LYS A 3 -22.68 -60.53 -60.51
C LYS A 3 -23.27 -60.62 -59.09
N ASN A 4 -23.90 -61.66 -58.55
CA ASN A 4 -24.36 -63.03 -58.88
C ASN A 4 -25.34 -63.43 -57.73
N LEU A 5 -26.53 -63.98 -57.97
CA LEU A 5 -26.91 -65.40 -58.12
C LEU A 5 -27.04 -66.24 -56.81
N PHE A 6 -28.30 -66.50 -56.43
CA PHE A 6 -28.98 -67.75 -56.04
C PHE A 6 -28.60 -68.67 -54.85
N LEU A 7 -29.71 -69.21 -54.28
CA LEU A 7 -30.04 -70.61 -53.91
C LEU A 7 -30.03 -71.06 -52.44
N ILE A 8 -31.26 -71.19 -51.94
CA ILE A 8 -31.93 -72.23 -51.10
C ILE A 8 -31.14 -73.53 -50.86
N PHE A 9 -31.27 -74.11 -49.65
CA PHE A 9 -31.45 -75.55 -49.25
C PHE A 9 -31.22 -75.62 -47.72
N PHE A 10 -31.85 -76.40 -46.84
CA PHE A 10 -32.99 -77.32 -46.78
C PHE A 10 -33.10 -77.76 -45.31
N PHE A 11 -34.29 -78.15 -44.88
CA PHE A 11 -34.67 -78.60 -43.55
C PHE A 11 -34.06 -79.97 -43.19
N ILE A 12 -33.55 -80.17 -41.96
CA ILE A 12 -33.50 -81.50 -41.29
C ILE A 12 -33.89 -81.35 -39.81
N LEU A 13 -34.98 -82.04 -39.44
CA LEU A 13 -35.42 -82.33 -38.07
C LEU A 13 -34.39 -83.21 -37.36
N LEU A 14 -34.11 -82.93 -36.09
CA LEU A 14 -33.75 -83.94 -35.10
C LEU A 14 -34.33 -83.51 -33.74
N GLY A 15 -35.23 -84.35 -33.21
CA GLY A 15 -35.83 -84.17 -31.89
C GLY A 15 -34.80 -84.33 -30.77
N SER A 16 -34.99 -83.58 -29.70
CA SER A 16 -34.39 -83.88 -28.39
C SER A 16 -35.39 -83.44 -27.32
N SER A 17 -35.97 -84.46 -26.70
CA SER A 17 -36.37 -84.53 -25.30
C SER A 17 -36.40 -83.21 -24.54
N SER A 18 -37.62 -82.82 -24.18
CA SER A 18 -37.94 -81.97 -23.04
C SER A 18 -37.20 -82.44 -21.79
N VAL A 19 -36.02 -81.88 -21.54
CA VAL A 19 -35.41 -81.84 -20.22
C VAL A 19 -36.07 -80.68 -19.50
N PHE A 20 -36.83 -81.02 -18.46
CA PHE A 20 -37.32 -80.06 -17.47
C PHE A 20 -36.17 -79.13 -17.06
N SER A 21 -36.25 -77.87 -17.47
CA SER A 21 -35.50 -76.81 -16.81
C SER A 21 -36.05 -76.75 -15.39
N GLN A 22 -35.35 -77.40 -14.44
CA GLN A 22 -35.53 -77.12 -13.04
C GLN A 22 -35.27 -75.62 -12.87
N THR A 23 -36.33 -74.87 -12.64
CA THR A 23 -36.30 -73.58 -11.97
C THR A 23 -35.41 -73.74 -10.75
N ARG A 24 -34.14 -73.31 -10.85
CA ARG A 24 -33.20 -73.37 -9.72
C ARG A 24 -33.82 -72.55 -8.58
N THR A 25 -34.34 -73.30 -7.62
CA THR A 25 -34.64 -72.91 -6.26
C THR A 25 -33.44 -72.18 -5.66
N THR A 26 -33.73 -71.26 -4.75
CA THR A 26 -32.77 -70.56 -3.91
C THR A 26 -31.70 -71.54 -3.41
N LEU A 27 -30.42 -71.21 -3.57
CA LEU A 27 -29.32 -72.05 -3.09
C LEU A 27 -29.44 -72.21 -1.56
N THR A 28 -29.55 -73.45 -1.08
CA THR A 28 -29.68 -73.79 0.35
C THR A 28 -28.32 -74.05 0.99
N ALA A 29 -28.25 -74.00 2.32
CA ALA A 29 -27.02 -74.30 3.05
C ALA A 29 -26.48 -75.72 2.76
N GLU A 30 -27.34 -76.70 2.51
CA GLU A 30 -26.94 -78.08 2.16
C GLU A 30 -26.24 -78.17 0.79
N ALA A 31 -26.71 -77.39 -0.19
CA ALA A 31 -26.14 -77.39 -1.54
C ALA A 31 -24.91 -76.49 -1.69
N PHE A 32 -24.61 -75.67 -0.67
CA PHE A 32 -23.53 -74.68 -0.69
C PHE A 32 -22.14 -75.28 -0.97
N PRO A 33 -21.69 -76.40 -0.34
CA PRO A 33 -20.36 -76.96 -0.59
C PRO A 33 -20.15 -77.39 -2.05
N ALA A 34 -21.15 -78.03 -2.66
CA ALA A 34 -21.08 -78.48 -4.05
C ALA A 34 -21.04 -77.30 -5.03
N GLU A 35 -21.77 -76.21 -4.72
CA GLU A 35 -21.74 -75.00 -5.54
C GLU A 35 -20.39 -74.28 -5.46
N LEU A 36 -19.70 -74.29 -4.30
CA LEU A 36 -18.33 -73.75 -4.18
C LEU A 36 -17.34 -74.49 -5.09
N ASP A 37 -17.36 -75.83 -5.09
CA ASP A 37 -16.50 -76.63 -5.96
C ASP A 37 -16.78 -76.33 -7.44
N ARG A 38 -18.06 -76.15 -7.81
CA ARG A 38 -18.44 -75.77 -9.18
C ARG A 38 -17.90 -74.38 -9.58
N LEU A 39 -17.89 -73.42 -8.65
CA LEU A 39 -17.53 -72.03 -8.92
C LEU A 39 -16.01 -71.81 -8.92
N PHE A 40 -15.28 -72.40 -7.98
CA PHE A 40 -13.89 -72.06 -7.72
C PHE A 40 -12.88 -73.10 -8.21
N SER A 41 -13.17 -74.40 -8.15
CA SER A 41 -12.21 -75.45 -8.56
C SER A 41 -11.67 -75.30 -9.99
N PRO A 42 -12.40 -74.74 -10.98
CA PRO A 42 -11.84 -74.47 -12.32
C PRO A 42 -10.82 -73.31 -12.39
N ILE A 43 -10.61 -72.56 -11.30
CA ILE A 43 -9.84 -71.32 -11.31
C ILE A 43 -8.45 -71.56 -10.72
N GLU A 44 -7.43 -71.35 -11.55
CA GLU A 44 -6.03 -71.31 -11.15
C GLU A 44 -5.40 -70.02 -11.71
N ILE A 45 -4.87 -69.16 -10.84
CA ILE A 45 -4.22 -67.91 -11.21
C ILE A 45 -2.77 -67.95 -10.72
N ASN A 46 -1.83 -67.70 -11.61
CA ASN A 46 -0.42 -67.59 -11.28
C ASN A 46 0.18 -66.38 -11.99
N ASN A 47 0.10 -65.21 -11.34
CA ASN A 47 0.66 -63.98 -11.87
C ASN A 47 2.09 -63.80 -11.37
N LYS A 48 3.06 -64.02 -12.26
CA LYS A 48 4.49 -63.91 -11.96
C LYS A 48 4.94 -62.47 -11.67
N GLN A 49 4.25 -61.46 -12.19
CA GLN A 49 4.63 -60.05 -12.01
C GLN A 49 4.19 -59.52 -10.65
N THR A 50 2.98 -59.84 -10.20
CA THR A 50 2.46 -59.43 -8.89
C THR A 50 2.81 -60.41 -7.77
N LYS A 51 3.44 -61.55 -8.10
CA LYS A 51 3.64 -62.72 -7.23
C LYS A 51 2.33 -63.29 -6.65
N TYR A 52 1.18 -62.93 -7.23
CA TYR A 52 -0.12 -63.39 -6.78
C TYR A 52 -0.39 -64.80 -7.32
N LYS A 53 -0.66 -65.75 -6.41
CA LYS A 53 -1.10 -67.11 -6.73
C LYS A 53 -2.45 -67.36 -6.08
N PHE A 54 -3.38 -67.94 -6.83
CA PHE A 54 -4.68 -68.37 -6.33
C PHE A 54 -5.00 -69.76 -6.87
N ASN A 55 -5.25 -70.70 -5.97
CA ASN A 55 -5.72 -72.04 -6.27
C ASN A 55 -7.17 -72.15 -5.77
N GLY A 56 -8.11 -72.30 -6.70
CA GLY A 56 -9.52 -72.35 -6.37
C GLY A 56 -9.97 -73.62 -5.66
N VAL A 57 -9.27 -74.75 -5.83
CA VAL A 57 -9.54 -76.00 -5.09
C VAL A 57 -9.17 -75.85 -3.62
N ASP A 58 -8.00 -75.26 -3.34
CA ASP A 58 -7.55 -75.00 -1.97
C ASP A 58 -8.49 -74.00 -1.29
N TYR A 59 -8.83 -72.91 -1.99
CA TYR A 59 -9.76 -71.90 -1.48
C TYR A 59 -11.16 -72.47 -1.21
N ALA A 60 -11.74 -73.25 -2.13
CA ALA A 60 -13.04 -73.90 -1.92
C ALA A 60 -13.00 -74.86 -0.72
N THR A 61 -11.89 -75.58 -0.54
CA THR A 61 -11.69 -76.49 0.60
C THR A 61 -11.64 -75.73 1.92
N GLU A 62 -10.93 -74.60 1.95
CA GLU A 62 -10.86 -73.70 3.11
C GLU A 62 -12.25 -73.14 3.47
N ILE A 63 -12.95 -72.56 2.50
CA ILE A 63 -14.29 -72.02 2.72
C ILE A 63 -15.28 -73.10 3.16
N LYS A 64 -15.23 -74.32 2.61
CA LYS A 64 -16.07 -75.44 3.07
C LYS A 64 -15.79 -75.79 4.54
N LYS A 65 -14.51 -75.79 4.95
CA LYS A 65 -14.11 -76.02 6.34
C LYS A 65 -14.65 -74.91 7.25
N GLU A 66 -14.54 -73.65 6.85
CA GLU A 66 -15.07 -72.52 7.61
C GLU A 66 -16.61 -72.54 7.67
N PHE A 67 -17.28 -72.92 6.58
CA PHE A 67 -18.73 -73.06 6.53
C PHE A 67 -19.25 -74.20 7.42
N ALA A 68 -18.54 -75.33 7.46
CA ALA A 68 -18.86 -76.45 8.34
C ALA A 68 -18.57 -76.14 9.81
N SER A 69 -17.70 -75.15 10.08
CA SER A 69 -17.38 -74.73 11.44
C SER A 69 -18.59 -74.11 12.17
N GLY A 70 -18.46 -73.96 13.48
CA GLY A 70 -19.44 -73.25 14.32
C GLY A 70 -19.36 -71.72 14.24
N LEU A 71 -18.62 -71.15 13.27
CA LEU A 71 -18.46 -69.69 13.11
C LEU A 71 -19.77 -68.99 12.73
N LEU A 72 -20.58 -69.63 11.87
CA LEU A 72 -21.88 -69.12 11.43
C LEU A 72 -23.01 -69.90 12.09
N SER A 73 -24.08 -69.22 12.52
CA SER A 73 -25.34 -69.83 12.94
C SER A 73 -26.10 -70.44 11.76
N THR A 74 -27.08 -71.31 12.02
CA THR A 74 -27.90 -71.93 10.98
C THR A 74 -28.58 -70.89 10.08
N SER A 75 -29.11 -69.80 10.65
CA SER A 75 -29.73 -68.71 9.89
C SER A 75 -28.73 -67.94 9.04
N GLU A 76 -27.50 -67.72 9.53
CA GLU A 76 -26.44 -67.05 8.77
C GLU A 76 -25.93 -67.93 7.62
N LYS A 77 -25.84 -69.26 7.82
CA LYS A 77 -25.46 -70.22 6.76
C LYS A 77 -26.49 -70.21 5.63
N GLU A 78 -27.78 -70.23 5.96
CA GLU A 78 -28.85 -70.13 4.96
C GLU A 78 -28.87 -68.78 4.25
N ALA A 79 -28.69 -67.68 5.00
CA ALA A 79 -28.61 -66.35 4.41
C ALA A 79 -27.43 -66.23 3.43
N MET A 80 -26.25 -66.73 3.82
CA MET A 80 -25.07 -66.72 2.97
C MET A 80 -25.25 -67.57 1.72
N ALA A 81 -25.82 -68.77 1.84
CA ALA A 81 -26.09 -69.65 0.70
C ALA A 81 -27.11 -69.01 -0.26
N SER A 82 -28.22 -68.49 0.26
CA SER A 82 -29.21 -67.79 -0.54
C SER A 82 -28.60 -66.59 -1.29
N LEU A 83 -27.80 -65.77 -0.59
CA LEU A 83 -27.14 -64.62 -1.20
C LEU A 83 -26.13 -65.04 -2.27
N LEU A 84 -25.29 -66.04 -2.02
CA LEU A 84 -24.38 -66.58 -3.03
C LEU A 84 -25.16 -67.00 -4.29
N GLY A 85 -26.29 -67.70 -4.14
CA GLY A 85 -27.16 -68.08 -5.26
C GLY A 85 -27.68 -66.87 -6.05
N GLN A 86 -28.06 -65.78 -5.36
CA GLN A 86 -28.47 -64.53 -6.01
C GLN A 86 -27.33 -63.85 -6.76
N LEU A 87 -26.13 -63.80 -6.18
CA LEU A 87 -24.93 -63.23 -6.79
C LEU A 87 -24.51 -64.02 -8.05
N VAL A 88 -24.55 -65.35 -7.98
CA VAL A 88 -24.31 -66.23 -9.15
C VAL A 88 -25.35 -65.98 -10.25
N LYS A 89 -26.64 -65.83 -9.89
CA LYS A 89 -27.71 -65.50 -10.84
C LYS A 89 -27.50 -64.14 -11.51
N LYS A 90 -26.90 -63.19 -10.79
CA LYS A 90 -26.47 -61.88 -11.32
C LYS A 90 -25.19 -61.95 -12.17
N ARG A 91 -24.58 -63.13 -12.30
CA ARG A 91 -23.37 -63.41 -13.10
C ARG A 91 -22.10 -62.77 -12.55
N LEU A 92 -21.98 -62.66 -11.22
CA LEU A 92 -20.73 -62.27 -10.59
C LEU A 92 -19.66 -63.34 -10.85
N GLN A 93 -18.44 -62.89 -11.11
CA GLN A 93 -17.31 -63.78 -11.35
C GLN A 93 -16.86 -64.44 -10.04
N PRO A 94 -16.51 -65.74 -10.04
CA PRO A 94 -16.06 -66.37 -8.81
C PRO A 94 -14.83 -65.68 -8.21
N HIS A 95 -13.89 -65.24 -9.05
CA HIS A 95 -12.74 -64.41 -8.64
C HIS A 95 -12.70 -63.08 -9.43
N PRO A 96 -12.52 -61.92 -8.77
CA PRO A 96 -12.41 -61.75 -7.32
C PRO A 96 -13.77 -61.55 -6.61
N GLU A 97 -14.89 -61.44 -7.34
CA GLU A 97 -16.13 -60.86 -6.79
C GLU A 97 -16.86 -61.77 -5.77
N LEU A 98 -17.12 -63.03 -6.10
CA LEU A 98 -17.72 -63.96 -5.14
C LEU A 98 -16.74 -64.30 -4.01
N LYS A 99 -15.43 -64.31 -4.30
CA LYS A 99 -14.38 -64.40 -3.29
C LYS A 99 -14.48 -63.27 -2.26
N TYR A 100 -14.62 -62.01 -2.70
CA TYR A 100 -14.84 -60.87 -1.79
C TYR A 100 -16.08 -61.07 -0.91
N PHE A 101 -17.19 -61.54 -1.48
CA PHE A 101 -18.39 -61.81 -0.69
C PHE A 101 -18.15 -62.85 0.42
N LEU A 102 -17.51 -63.97 0.06
CA LEU A 102 -17.25 -65.06 0.99
C LEU A 102 -16.25 -64.66 2.07
N ASP A 103 -15.13 -64.04 1.68
CA ASP A 103 -14.08 -63.61 2.60
C ASP A 103 -14.61 -62.59 3.61
N VAL A 104 -15.33 -61.56 3.15
CA VAL A 104 -15.96 -60.58 4.05
C VAL A 104 -16.93 -61.27 5.03
N ALA A 105 -17.76 -62.19 4.55
CA ALA A 105 -18.72 -62.89 5.41
C ALA A 105 -18.03 -63.69 6.53
N PHE A 106 -16.96 -64.40 6.19
CA PHE A 106 -16.19 -65.17 7.18
C PHE A 106 -15.33 -64.28 8.07
N GLU A 107 -14.84 -63.14 7.58
CA GLU A 107 -14.11 -62.18 8.39
C GLU A 107 -15.01 -61.61 9.50
N PHE A 108 -16.24 -61.22 9.16
CA PHE A 108 -17.25 -60.86 10.16
C PHE A 108 -17.55 -61.98 11.15
N ALA A 109 -17.64 -63.23 10.68
CA ALA A 109 -17.88 -64.39 11.55
C ALA A 109 -16.70 -64.67 12.50
N LYS A 110 -15.46 -64.45 12.06
CA LYS A 110 -14.22 -64.67 12.83
C LYS A 110 -14.00 -63.60 13.89
N GLN A 111 -14.34 -62.34 13.60
CA GLN A 111 -14.10 -61.22 14.54
C GLN A 111 -14.94 -61.28 15.82
N LYS A 112 -15.89 -62.24 15.96
CA LYS A 112 -16.74 -62.50 17.15
C LYS A 112 -17.50 -61.27 17.68
N LYS A 113 -17.50 -60.15 16.96
CA LYS A 113 -18.12 -58.89 17.35
C LYS A 113 -19.34 -58.62 16.47
N SER A 114 -20.46 -59.12 17.01
CA SER A 114 -21.86 -58.94 16.59
C SER A 114 -22.30 -59.67 15.32
N ARG A 115 -23.01 -60.79 15.54
CA ARG A 115 -23.87 -61.43 14.52
C ARG A 115 -24.81 -60.41 13.84
N ASP A 116 -25.17 -59.35 14.57
CA ASP A 116 -25.96 -58.24 14.06
C ASP A 116 -25.26 -57.49 12.91
N GLN A 117 -23.95 -57.25 12.98
CA GLN A 117 -23.21 -56.61 11.87
C GLN A 117 -23.16 -57.48 10.62
N LEU A 118 -22.91 -58.78 10.77
CA LEU A 118 -22.97 -59.72 9.65
C LEU A 118 -24.37 -59.74 9.02
N THR A 119 -25.40 -59.76 9.86
CA THR A 119 -26.80 -59.72 9.42
C THR A 119 -27.13 -58.42 8.68
N HIS A 120 -26.70 -57.26 9.19
CA HIS A 120 -26.92 -55.96 8.53
C HIS A 120 -26.11 -55.83 7.23
N TRP A 121 -24.89 -56.39 7.18
CA TRP A 121 -24.10 -56.45 5.97
C TRP A 121 -24.75 -57.35 4.91
N PHE A 122 -25.22 -58.55 5.29
CA PHE A 122 -26.04 -59.41 4.43
C PHE A 122 -27.29 -58.70 3.92
N GLY A 123 -27.96 -57.92 4.78
CA GLY A 123 -29.09 -57.08 4.38
C GLY A 123 -28.71 -56.06 3.30
N SER A 124 -27.53 -55.44 3.42
CA SER A 124 -26.99 -54.51 2.42
C SER A 124 -26.69 -55.20 1.09
N VAL A 125 -26.01 -56.35 1.13
CA VAL A 125 -25.74 -57.17 -0.07
C VAL A 125 -27.04 -57.63 -0.73
N SER A 126 -28.03 -58.08 0.05
CA SER A 126 -29.33 -58.52 -0.46
C SER A 126 -30.06 -57.40 -1.20
N ARG A 127 -30.06 -56.17 -0.65
CA ARG A 127 -30.67 -55.01 -1.31
C ARG A 127 -29.96 -54.68 -2.62
N LEU A 128 -28.63 -54.58 -2.60
CA LEU A 128 -27.83 -54.30 -3.80
C LEU A 128 -27.98 -55.40 -4.86
N ALA A 129 -28.17 -56.66 -4.47
CA ALA A 129 -28.43 -57.76 -5.40
C ALA A 129 -29.77 -57.63 -6.13
N LYS A 130 -30.76 -56.92 -5.56
CA LYS A 130 -32.05 -56.66 -6.20
C LYS A 130 -31.99 -55.54 -7.23
N GLU A 131 -31.00 -54.66 -7.16
CA GLU A 131 -30.83 -53.56 -8.10
C GLU A 131 -30.62 -54.04 -9.54
N PRO A 132 -31.09 -53.31 -10.57
CA PRO A 132 -30.91 -53.69 -11.97
C PRO A 132 -29.45 -53.74 -12.40
N ARG A 133 -28.63 -52.82 -11.88
CA ARG A 133 -27.20 -52.69 -12.21
C ARG A 133 -26.35 -53.47 -11.22
N ILE A 134 -25.38 -54.23 -11.74
CA ILE A 134 -24.45 -55.05 -10.95
C ILE A 134 -23.29 -54.25 -10.32
N GLN A 135 -22.89 -53.14 -10.96
CA GLN A 135 -21.71 -52.36 -10.57
C GLN A 135 -21.71 -51.87 -9.11
N PRO A 136 -22.81 -51.33 -8.54
CA PRO A 136 -22.82 -50.92 -7.14
C PRO A 136 -22.52 -52.07 -6.18
N MET A 137 -23.03 -53.27 -6.48
CA MET A 137 -22.78 -54.45 -5.66
C MET A 137 -21.31 -54.88 -5.73
N GLN A 138 -20.71 -54.92 -6.93
CA GLN A 138 -19.28 -55.21 -7.10
C GLN A 138 -18.41 -54.22 -6.31
N GLN A 139 -18.70 -52.92 -6.44
CA GLN A 139 -17.99 -51.86 -5.73
C GLN A 139 -18.15 -51.96 -4.21
N PHE A 140 -19.34 -52.31 -3.72
CA PHE A 140 -19.57 -52.48 -2.28
C PHE A 140 -18.77 -53.65 -1.70
N LEU A 141 -18.72 -54.78 -2.40
CA LEU A 141 -17.97 -55.97 -1.98
C LEU A 141 -16.46 -55.69 -1.97
N GLU A 142 -15.94 -55.12 -3.06
CA GLU A 142 -14.52 -54.74 -3.17
C GLU A 142 -14.12 -53.73 -2.09
N ALA A 143 -14.94 -52.69 -1.88
CA ALA A 143 -14.68 -51.68 -0.86
C ALA A 143 -14.70 -52.27 0.55
N THR A 144 -15.67 -53.15 0.85
CA THR A 144 -15.73 -53.80 2.18
C THR A 144 -14.53 -54.71 2.41
N GLN A 145 -14.13 -55.52 1.41
CA GLN A 145 -12.94 -56.35 1.51
C GLN A 145 -11.69 -55.51 1.79
N THR A 146 -11.49 -54.45 0.99
CA THR A 146 -10.34 -53.55 1.13
C THR A 146 -10.30 -52.88 2.51
N PHE A 147 -11.46 -52.49 3.02
CA PHE A 147 -11.59 -51.92 4.35
C PHE A 147 -11.22 -52.92 5.45
N LEU A 148 -11.77 -54.14 5.42
CA LEU A 148 -11.49 -55.13 6.46
C LEU A 148 -10.04 -55.63 6.45
N GLU A 149 -9.41 -55.75 5.28
CA GLU A 149 -8.03 -56.22 5.17
C GLU A 149 -6.99 -55.14 5.55
N GLN A 150 -7.28 -53.87 5.23
CA GLN A 150 -6.24 -52.82 5.21
C GLN A 150 -6.64 -51.55 5.98
N ASN A 151 -7.85 -51.49 6.56
CA ASN A 151 -8.48 -50.28 7.09
C ASN A 151 -8.58 -49.14 6.06
N VAL A 152 -8.56 -49.47 4.77
CA VAL A 152 -8.62 -48.51 3.66
C VAL A 152 -10.06 -48.36 3.18
N ILE A 153 -10.57 -47.12 3.24
CA ILE A 153 -11.97 -46.81 2.88
C ILE A 153 -12.12 -46.29 1.45
N ASN A 154 -11.03 -45.80 0.82
CA ASN A 154 -11.01 -45.48 -0.60
C ASN A 154 -9.59 -45.37 -1.14
N ILE A 155 -9.39 -45.84 -2.37
CA ILE A 155 -8.15 -45.65 -3.14
C ILE A 155 -8.51 -44.94 -4.44
N ASN A 156 -7.80 -43.86 -4.75
CA ASN A 156 -7.90 -43.16 -6.03
C ASN A 156 -6.52 -42.73 -6.52
N ARG A 157 -5.94 -43.49 -7.45
CA ARG A 157 -4.57 -43.31 -7.96
C ARG A 157 -3.54 -43.33 -6.82
N ASP A 158 -2.94 -42.18 -6.53
CA ASP A 158 -1.92 -41.94 -5.50
C ASP A 158 -2.53 -41.56 -4.13
N VAL A 159 -3.85 -41.35 -4.05
CA VAL A 159 -4.57 -40.93 -2.84
C VAL A 159 -5.21 -42.12 -2.16
N VAL A 160 -4.88 -42.34 -0.89
CA VAL A 160 -5.41 -43.41 -0.06
C VAL A 160 -6.07 -42.80 1.18
N TRP A 161 -7.36 -43.05 1.37
CA TRP A 161 -8.08 -42.72 2.58
C TRP A 161 -8.23 -43.96 3.46
N SER A 162 -7.84 -43.85 4.73
CA SER A 162 -7.91 -44.95 5.69
C SER A 162 -8.39 -44.47 7.06
N VAL A 163 -8.80 -45.41 7.89
CA VAL A 163 -9.15 -45.20 9.30
C VAL A 163 -8.17 -45.96 10.19
N THR A 164 -8.04 -45.57 11.46
CA THR A 164 -7.10 -46.21 12.40
C THR A 164 -7.75 -47.24 13.33
N THR A 165 -9.08 -47.30 13.38
CA THR A 165 -9.83 -48.23 14.23
C THR A 165 -10.46 -49.35 13.41
N GLU A 166 -10.43 -50.56 13.98
CA GLU A 166 -11.21 -51.71 13.52
C GLU A 166 -12.61 -51.74 14.16
N LYS A 167 -12.91 -50.81 15.08
CA LYS A 167 -14.23 -50.71 15.72
C LYS A 167 -15.17 -49.87 14.84
N PHE A 168 -16.14 -50.53 14.23
CA PHE A 168 -17.21 -49.89 13.46
C PHE A 168 -18.54 -50.60 13.73
N ASN A 169 -19.63 -49.99 13.28
CA ASN A 169 -20.98 -50.57 13.26
C ASN A 169 -21.60 -50.41 11.87
N ILE A 170 -22.43 -51.38 11.46
CA ILE A 170 -23.24 -51.29 10.23
C ILE A 170 -24.69 -51.15 10.64
N PRO A 171 -25.34 -49.98 10.45
CA PRO A 171 -26.74 -49.82 10.80
C PRO A 171 -27.70 -50.53 9.84
N ALA A 172 -28.86 -50.93 10.34
CA ALA A 172 -29.97 -51.43 9.53
C ALA A 172 -30.67 -50.27 8.80
N ASP A 173 -30.01 -49.70 7.80
CA ASP A 173 -30.52 -48.56 7.02
C ASP A 173 -30.79 -48.95 5.55
N SER A 174 -31.54 -48.10 4.85
CA SER A 174 -31.81 -48.17 3.41
C SER A 174 -30.53 -48.07 2.57
N LEU A 175 -29.58 -47.21 2.98
CA LEU A 175 -28.30 -47.00 2.31
C LEU A 175 -27.17 -47.73 3.06
N PRO A 176 -26.27 -48.44 2.37
CA PRO A 176 -25.16 -49.14 3.02
C PRO A 176 -24.05 -48.17 3.44
N TYR A 177 -23.78 -48.08 4.74
CA TYR A 177 -22.67 -47.31 5.31
C TYR A 177 -22.08 -47.95 6.56
N PHE A 178 -20.86 -47.55 6.88
CA PHE A 178 -20.13 -47.94 8.09
C PHE A 178 -20.03 -46.75 9.03
N PHE A 179 -20.36 -46.96 10.30
CA PHE A 179 -20.31 -45.95 11.35
C PHE A 179 -19.13 -46.19 12.28
N PHE A 180 -18.36 -45.13 12.52
CA PHE A 180 -17.21 -45.12 13.42
C PHE A 180 -17.47 -44.14 14.55
N ASP A 181 -17.50 -44.64 15.79
CA ASP A 181 -17.79 -43.82 16.98
C ASP A 181 -16.62 -42.88 17.28
N ILE A 182 -15.39 -43.40 17.23
CA ILE A 182 -14.14 -42.63 17.32
C ILE A 182 -13.06 -43.28 16.45
N THR A 183 -12.44 -42.49 15.58
CA THR A 183 -11.32 -42.92 14.73
C THR A 183 -10.46 -41.73 14.32
N ASP A 184 -9.25 -41.98 13.82
CA ASP A 184 -8.54 -41.00 13.01
C ASP A 184 -8.81 -41.27 11.53
N LEU A 185 -9.25 -40.26 10.80
CA LEU A 185 -9.40 -40.33 9.35
C LEU A 185 -8.11 -39.81 8.70
N ARG A 186 -7.36 -40.70 8.05
CA ARG A 186 -6.08 -40.39 7.42
C ARG A 186 -6.20 -40.35 5.91
N CYS A 187 -5.53 -39.38 5.29
CA CYS A 187 -5.29 -39.35 3.86
C CYS A 187 -3.79 -39.40 3.60
N ALA A 188 -3.34 -40.40 2.84
CA ALA A 188 -1.96 -40.52 2.38
C ALA A 188 -1.88 -40.29 0.87
N ILE A 189 -0.87 -39.53 0.45
CA ILE A 189 -0.51 -39.26 -0.94
C ILE A 189 0.95 -39.68 -1.13
N ASN A 190 1.21 -40.68 -1.96
CA ASN A 190 2.56 -41.26 -2.13
C ASN A 190 3.23 -41.65 -0.79
N GLY A 191 2.46 -42.11 0.19
CA GLY A 191 2.95 -42.54 1.51
C GLY A 191 3.10 -41.44 2.57
N VAL A 192 3.06 -40.16 2.20
CA VAL A 192 3.01 -39.02 3.13
C VAL A 192 1.56 -38.65 3.37
N GLY A 193 1.14 -38.50 4.63
CA GLY A 193 -0.26 -38.23 4.92
C GLY A 193 -0.48 -37.26 6.08
N ASP A 194 -1.71 -36.79 6.14
CA ASP A 194 -2.26 -35.98 7.22
C ASP A 194 -3.58 -36.59 7.67
N GLN A 195 -4.12 -36.13 8.79
CA GLN A 195 -5.28 -36.74 9.41
C GLN A 195 -6.19 -35.76 10.14
N ILE A 196 -7.45 -36.16 10.24
CA ILE A 196 -8.39 -35.62 11.22
C ILE A 196 -8.40 -36.61 12.39
N SER A 197 -7.94 -36.14 13.54
CA SER A 197 -7.85 -36.97 14.75
C SER A 197 -9.17 -37.02 15.50
N GLN A 198 -9.46 -38.16 16.13
CA GLN A 198 -10.57 -38.34 17.07
C GLN A 198 -11.93 -37.90 16.50
N THR A 199 -12.21 -38.26 15.25
CA THR A 199 -13.49 -37.96 14.59
C THR A 199 -14.48 -39.11 14.70
N THR A 200 -15.77 -38.78 14.76
CA THR A 200 -16.88 -39.69 14.53
C THR A 200 -17.29 -39.58 13.07
N GLY A 201 -17.61 -40.68 12.38
CA GLY A 201 -18.09 -40.53 11.01
C GLY A 201 -18.78 -41.72 10.38
N LYS A 202 -19.46 -41.40 9.28
CA LYS A 202 -20.15 -42.34 8.41
C LYS A 202 -19.41 -42.42 7.09
N TRP A 203 -18.92 -43.61 6.75
CA TRP A 203 -18.35 -43.90 5.45
C TRP A 203 -19.41 -44.52 4.54
N PHE A 204 -19.66 -43.88 3.40
CA PHE A 204 -20.53 -44.37 2.34
C PHE A 204 -19.67 -44.88 1.17
N PRO A 205 -19.45 -46.21 1.05
CA PRO A 205 -18.53 -46.76 0.06
C PRO A 205 -18.91 -46.42 -1.38
N LEU A 206 -20.21 -46.50 -1.68
CA LEU A 206 -20.75 -46.28 -3.04
C LEU A 206 -20.71 -44.81 -3.47
N GLU A 207 -20.97 -43.90 -2.54
CA GLU A 207 -20.85 -42.46 -2.77
C GLU A 207 -19.39 -41.98 -2.74
N LYS A 208 -18.46 -42.84 -2.29
CA LYS A 208 -17.07 -42.48 -2.00
C LYS A 208 -16.99 -41.23 -1.13
N LYS A 209 -17.76 -41.23 -0.05
CA LYS A 209 -18.01 -40.07 0.81
C LYS A 209 -17.80 -40.42 2.27
N TRP A 210 -17.17 -39.50 3.00
CA TRP A 210 -17.12 -39.51 4.46
C TRP A 210 -17.96 -38.35 4.99
N VAL A 211 -18.89 -38.65 5.90
CA VAL A 211 -19.66 -37.65 6.66
C VAL A 211 -19.14 -37.67 8.08
N GLY A 212 -18.33 -36.67 8.42
CA GLY A 212 -17.67 -36.56 9.71
C GLY A 212 -18.40 -35.62 10.66
N LYS A 213 -18.31 -35.93 11.95
CA LYS A 213 -18.72 -35.08 13.06
C LYS A 213 -17.57 -35.09 14.08
N GLU A 214 -17.31 -33.94 14.68
CA GLU A 214 -16.21 -33.78 15.63
C GLU A 214 -14.84 -34.10 14.99
N GLY A 215 -13.76 -33.88 15.75
CA GLY A 215 -12.40 -34.20 15.33
C GLY A 215 -11.50 -32.98 15.31
N LYS A 216 -10.20 -33.24 15.36
CA LYS A 216 -9.16 -32.22 15.55
C LYS A 216 -8.20 -32.21 14.36
N VAL A 217 -7.90 -31.00 13.87
CA VAL A 217 -6.91 -30.71 12.83
C VAL A 217 -5.90 -29.69 13.35
N ASN A 218 -4.69 -29.68 12.80
CA ASN A 218 -3.61 -28.78 13.22
C ASN A 218 -2.73 -28.34 12.04
N TRP A 219 -1.80 -27.42 12.31
CA TRP A 219 -0.90 -26.85 11.29
C TRP A 219 0.52 -27.44 11.33
N LYS A 220 0.69 -28.66 11.88
CA LYS A 220 2.00 -29.34 11.96
C LYS A 220 2.64 -29.53 10.58
N ARG A 221 1.82 -29.79 9.56
CA ARG A 221 2.27 -30.00 8.17
C ARG A 221 3.01 -28.79 7.60
N VAL A 222 2.73 -27.58 8.10
CA VAL A 222 3.41 -26.33 7.69
C VAL A 222 4.40 -25.82 8.76
N GLY A 223 4.74 -26.66 9.74
CA GLY A 223 5.79 -26.40 10.73
C GLY A 223 5.34 -25.62 11.97
N LEU A 224 4.04 -25.50 12.23
CA LEU A 224 3.52 -24.90 13.47
C LEU A 224 3.30 -25.99 14.54
N ASP A 225 3.50 -25.61 15.80
CA ASP A 225 3.27 -26.50 16.94
C ASP A 225 1.76 -26.81 17.10
N PRO A 226 1.34 -28.09 17.14
CA PRO A 226 -0.06 -28.49 17.35
C PRO A 226 -0.72 -27.91 18.61
N ASP A 227 0.05 -27.60 19.64
CA ASP A 227 -0.47 -27.00 20.87
C ASP A 227 -0.62 -25.48 20.75
N SER A 228 0.10 -24.87 19.80
CA SER A 228 -0.01 -23.44 19.51
C SER A 228 -1.16 -23.12 18.57
N VAL A 229 -1.51 -24.02 17.64
CA VAL A 229 -2.54 -23.81 16.61
C VAL A 229 -3.27 -25.11 16.27
N TYR A 230 -4.58 -25.14 16.48
CA TYR A 230 -5.46 -26.24 16.08
C TYR A 230 -6.91 -25.77 15.86
N ALA A 231 -7.70 -26.62 15.21
CA ALA A 231 -9.14 -26.42 15.10
C ALA A 231 -9.90 -27.71 15.42
N GLU A 232 -11.06 -27.56 16.04
CA GLU A 232 -12.02 -28.62 16.34
C GLU A 232 -13.18 -28.52 15.36
N LEU A 233 -13.34 -29.53 14.50
CA LEU A 233 -14.35 -29.55 13.45
C LEU A 233 -15.71 -29.94 14.06
N SER A 234 -16.81 -29.31 13.64
CA SER A 234 -18.14 -29.69 14.12
C SER A 234 -18.80 -30.74 13.22
N SER A 235 -19.03 -30.40 11.95
CA SER A 235 -19.60 -31.31 10.95
C SER A 235 -19.02 -30.99 9.59
N TYR A 236 -18.67 -32.03 8.82
CA TYR A 236 -18.02 -31.86 7.53
C TYR A 236 -18.27 -33.05 6.61
N ASN A 237 -18.05 -32.84 5.31
CA ASN A 237 -18.17 -33.86 4.29
C ASN A 237 -16.91 -33.91 3.45
N ILE A 238 -16.38 -35.10 3.23
CA ILE A 238 -15.18 -35.30 2.40
C ILE A 238 -15.54 -36.20 1.22
N PRO A 239 -15.43 -35.68 -0.02
CA PRO A 239 -15.39 -36.51 -1.21
C PRO A 239 -14.06 -37.27 -1.23
N LEU A 240 -14.09 -38.59 -0.98
CA LEU A 240 -12.90 -39.44 -0.88
C LEU A 240 -12.15 -39.60 -2.21
N LEU A 241 -12.73 -39.11 -3.31
CA LEU A 241 -12.07 -38.98 -4.62
C LEU A 241 -11.03 -37.85 -4.67
N THR A 242 -11.12 -36.89 -3.74
CA THR A 242 -10.28 -35.70 -3.70
C THR A 242 -9.50 -35.63 -2.39
N THR A 243 -8.55 -34.70 -2.34
CA THR A 243 -7.70 -34.40 -1.17
C THR A 243 -8.14 -33.11 -0.47
N GLN A 244 -9.17 -32.45 -1.01
CA GLN A 244 -9.68 -31.18 -0.52
C GLN A 244 -10.98 -31.41 0.24
N PHE A 245 -11.12 -30.74 1.37
CA PHE A 245 -12.38 -30.71 2.09
C PHE A 245 -12.56 -29.40 2.83
N GLN A 246 -13.79 -29.19 3.27
CA GLN A 246 -14.20 -28.02 4.03
C GLN A 246 -15.08 -28.47 5.19
N ALA A 247 -14.89 -27.81 6.34
CA ALA A 247 -15.84 -27.83 7.43
C ALA A 247 -16.43 -26.42 7.57
N ASP A 248 -17.75 -26.30 7.45
CA ASP A 248 -18.40 -24.99 7.59
C ASP A 248 -18.20 -24.45 8.99
N SER A 249 -18.30 -25.30 10.00
CA SER A 249 -18.13 -24.94 11.41
C SER A 249 -16.94 -25.66 12.02
N ALA A 250 -15.96 -24.87 12.44
CA ALA A 250 -14.82 -25.30 13.24
C ALA A 250 -14.53 -24.26 14.34
N LEU A 251 -14.16 -24.73 15.53
CA LEU A 251 -13.69 -23.90 16.64
C LEU A 251 -12.18 -23.78 16.57
N PHE A 252 -11.67 -22.57 16.44
CA PHE A 252 -10.24 -22.30 16.24
C PHE A 252 -9.54 -21.84 17.53
N HIS A 253 -8.33 -22.37 17.72
CA HIS A 253 -7.46 -22.09 18.85
C HIS A 253 -6.09 -21.63 18.34
N HIS A 254 -5.59 -20.52 18.88
CA HIS A 254 -4.28 -19.97 18.51
C HIS A 254 -3.63 -19.30 19.72
N ILE A 255 -2.34 -19.55 20.00
CA ILE A 255 -1.64 -19.07 21.22
C ILE A 255 -1.67 -17.54 21.42
N LEU A 256 -1.62 -16.77 20.34
CA LEU A 256 -1.75 -15.29 20.38
C LEU A 256 -3.15 -14.78 20.74
N ILE A 257 -4.17 -15.64 20.73
CA ILE A 257 -5.57 -15.26 20.85
C ILE A 257 -6.17 -16.03 22.03
N LYS A 258 -6.51 -15.30 23.10
CA LYS A 258 -7.03 -15.92 24.33
C LYS A 258 -8.42 -16.55 24.16
N GLU A 259 -9.20 -16.00 23.23
CA GLU A 259 -10.57 -16.42 22.93
C GLU A 259 -10.58 -17.44 21.78
N THR A 260 -11.64 -18.24 21.70
CA THR A 260 -11.85 -19.19 20.60
C THR A 260 -12.87 -18.63 19.63
N PHE A 261 -12.71 -18.96 18.34
CA PHE A 261 -13.56 -18.41 17.29
C PHE A 261 -14.17 -19.51 16.44
N MET A 262 -15.48 -19.42 16.20
CA MET A 262 -16.14 -20.22 15.20
C MET A 262 -15.87 -19.66 13.79
N GLY A 263 -15.64 -20.56 12.86
CA GLY A 263 -15.38 -20.19 11.47
C GLY A 263 -15.35 -21.38 10.54
N ARG A 264 -14.99 -21.09 9.29
CA ARG A 264 -14.86 -22.06 8.21
C ARG A 264 -13.43 -22.55 8.14
N PHE A 265 -13.26 -23.87 8.11
CA PHE A 265 -11.99 -24.54 7.91
C PHE A 265 -11.93 -25.15 6.51
N GLU A 266 -10.78 -25.03 5.85
CA GLU A 266 -10.49 -25.66 4.57
C GLU A 266 -9.12 -26.31 4.61
N ASP A 267 -9.01 -27.47 3.97
CA ASP A 267 -7.70 -28.08 3.76
C ASP A 267 -7.64 -28.74 2.38
N ASN A 268 -6.44 -28.80 1.83
CA ASN A 268 -6.09 -29.61 0.70
C ASN A 268 -4.76 -30.32 0.96
N TYR A 269 -4.82 -31.62 1.22
CA TYR A 269 -3.65 -32.44 1.55
C TYR A 269 -2.62 -32.58 0.43
N ARG A 270 -2.95 -32.19 -0.81
CA ARG A 270 -2.02 -32.17 -1.95
C ARG A 270 -1.22 -30.86 -2.07
N ASP A 271 -1.54 -29.83 -1.30
CA ASP A 271 -0.85 -28.53 -1.34
C ASP A 271 0.57 -28.62 -0.77
N THR A 272 1.52 -28.94 -1.65
CA THR A 272 2.95 -29.11 -1.33
C THR A 272 3.81 -27.93 -1.78
N ARG A 273 3.34 -27.13 -2.75
CA ARG A 273 4.14 -26.06 -3.38
C ARG A 273 3.91 -24.69 -2.78
N MET A 274 2.66 -24.31 -2.52
CA MET A 274 2.33 -22.96 -2.03
C MET A 274 2.25 -22.95 -0.50
N GLN A 275 1.95 -24.12 0.11
CA GLN A 275 1.82 -24.29 1.57
C GLN A 275 0.82 -23.30 2.16
N GLU A 276 -0.28 -23.06 1.45
CA GLU A 276 -1.37 -22.18 1.87
C GLU A 276 -2.42 -22.92 2.71
N ASN A 277 -2.40 -24.26 2.70
CA ASN A 277 -3.29 -25.09 3.51
C ASN A 277 -2.55 -25.68 4.71
N PRO A 278 -3.19 -25.83 5.89
CA PRO A 278 -4.63 -25.61 6.14
C PRO A 278 -5.03 -24.12 6.23
N LYS A 279 -6.33 -23.85 6.02
CA LYS A 279 -6.93 -22.51 6.10
C LYS A 279 -8.05 -22.46 7.13
N PHE A 280 -8.16 -21.34 7.83
CA PHE A 280 -9.30 -21.03 8.70
C PHE A 280 -9.68 -19.56 8.59
N TYR A 281 -10.98 -19.27 8.61
CA TYR A 281 -11.51 -17.91 8.64
C TYR A 281 -12.67 -17.79 9.63
N SER A 282 -12.56 -16.88 10.60
CA SER A 282 -13.61 -16.61 11.57
C SER A 282 -14.85 -16.01 10.91
N TYR A 283 -16.02 -16.34 11.46
CA TYR A 283 -17.27 -15.69 11.08
C TYR A 283 -17.37 -14.27 11.63
N SER A 284 -16.90 -14.05 12.86
CA SER A 284 -16.78 -12.71 13.41
C SER A 284 -15.79 -11.90 12.59
N LYS A 285 -16.26 -10.79 12.01
CA LYS A 285 -15.46 -9.87 11.17
C LYS A 285 -15.08 -8.57 11.86
N ASN A 286 -15.58 -8.33 13.08
CA ASN A 286 -15.33 -7.09 13.82
C ASN A 286 -15.12 -7.36 15.31
N VAL A 287 -13.98 -7.96 15.63
CA VAL A 287 -13.57 -8.23 17.01
C VAL A 287 -12.45 -7.28 17.38
N LYS A 288 -12.51 -6.71 18.59
CA LYS A 288 -11.45 -5.86 19.13
C LYS A 288 -10.46 -6.72 19.92
N PHE A 289 -9.19 -6.65 19.54
CA PHE A 289 -8.07 -7.25 20.26
C PHE A 289 -7.17 -6.15 20.80
N GLU A 290 -7.25 -5.92 22.11
CA GLU A 290 -6.36 -4.97 22.79
C GLU A 290 -4.96 -5.56 22.95
N ASN A 291 -3.93 -4.76 22.68
CA ASN A 291 -2.53 -5.21 22.70
C ASN A 291 -2.31 -6.54 21.95
N PHE A 292 -2.94 -6.68 20.79
CA PHE A 292 -2.83 -7.85 19.92
C PHE A 292 -1.37 -8.20 19.62
N VAL A 293 -0.54 -7.17 19.44
CA VAL A 293 0.91 -7.21 19.69
C VAL A 293 1.27 -6.02 20.60
N PRO A 294 2.45 -5.98 21.26
CA PRO A 294 2.75 -4.94 22.24
C PRO A 294 2.58 -3.51 21.72
N GLY A 295 1.63 -2.75 22.28
CA GLY A 295 1.32 -1.38 21.89
C GLY A 295 0.52 -1.22 20.59
N VAL A 296 -0.15 -2.29 20.15
CA VAL A 296 -0.95 -2.31 18.92
C VAL A 296 -2.30 -2.96 19.19
N ASP A 297 -3.37 -2.21 18.93
CA ASP A 297 -4.72 -2.73 18.94
C ASP A 297 -5.14 -3.16 17.53
N TYR A 298 -5.90 -4.25 17.43
CA TYR A 298 -6.44 -4.78 16.18
C TYR A 298 -7.96 -4.84 16.23
N TYR A 299 -8.61 -4.51 15.11
CA TYR A 299 -10.05 -4.60 14.91
C TYR A 299 -10.30 -5.36 13.60
N GLY A 300 -10.95 -6.51 13.67
CA GLY A 300 -11.30 -7.28 12.47
C GLY A 300 -11.57 -8.76 12.77
N GLY A 301 -11.63 -9.57 11.72
CA GLY A 301 -11.69 -11.03 11.80
C GLY A 301 -10.30 -11.67 11.86
N ILE A 302 -10.28 -12.95 12.24
CA ILE A 302 -9.07 -13.76 12.32
C ILE A 302 -9.12 -14.81 11.22
N GLY A 303 -8.00 -15.01 10.55
CA GLY A 303 -7.78 -16.15 9.69
C GLY A 303 -6.33 -16.58 9.69
N ILE A 304 -6.09 -17.77 9.15
CA ILE A 304 -4.75 -18.32 8.95
C ILE A 304 -4.75 -19.07 7.62
N GLU A 305 -3.71 -18.86 6.82
CA GLU A 305 -3.47 -19.54 5.55
C GLU A 305 -2.05 -20.13 5.57
N GLY A 306 -1.98 -21.45 5.75
CA GLY A 306 -0.72 -22.13 6.02
C GLY A 306 -0.08 -21.55 7.28
N LYS A 307 1.13 -21.00 7.17
CA LYS A 307 1.82 -20.37 8.31
C LYS A 307 1.51 -18.88 8.51
N LYS A 308 0.72 -18.26 7.62
CA LYS A 308 0.49 -16.81 7.61
C LYS A 308 -0.83 -16.51 8.31
N MET A 309 -0.80 -15.65 9.32
CA MET A 309 -2.04 -15.11 9.88
C MET A 309 -2.60 -14.06 8.92
N VAL A 310 -3.84 -14.25 8.49
CA VAL A 310 -4.56 -13.34 7.58
C VAL A 310 -5.65 -12.64 8.39
N LEU A 311 -5.50 -11.35 8.58
CA LEU A 311 -6.33 -10.53 9.45
C LEU A 311 -7.19 -9.64 8.58
N ALA A 312 -8.47 -10.01 8.43
CA ALA A 312 -9.33 -9.42 7.42
C ALA A 312 -10.64 -8.89 8.00
N GLY A 313 -11.14 -7.81 7.41
CA GLY A 313 -12.47 -7.27 7.68
C GLY A 313 -13.46 -7.63 6.57
N ASP A 314 -14.56 -6.91 6.51
CA ASP A 314 -15.49 -6.94 5.37
C ASP A 314 -15.55 -5.57 4.67
N LYS A 315 -16.31 -5.49 3.57
CA LYS A 315 -16.43 -4.27 2.76
C LYS A 315 -17.00 -3.07 3.53
N THR A 316 -17.81 -3.32 4.55
CA THR A 316 -18.44 -2.29 5.39
C THR A 316 -17.58 -1.93 6.59
N GLN A 317 -16.83 -2.90 7.12
CA GLN A 317 -15.96 -2.78 8.27
C GLN A 317 -14.59 -3.38 7.94
N PRO A 318 -13.68 -2.61 7.32
CA PRO A 318 -12.34 -3.08 7.02
C PRO A 318 -11.56 -3.38 8.30
N ALA A 319 -10.60 -4.29 8.18
CA ALA A 319 -9.64 -4.53 9.24
C ALA A 319 -8.89 -3.24 9.56
N ARG A 320 -8.60 -3.01 10.84
CA ARG A 320 -7.92 -1.81 11.31
C ARG A 320 -6.89 -2.12 12.38
N PHE A 321 -5.69 -1.58 12.19
CA PHE A 321 -4.67 -1.50 13.23
C PHE A 321 -4.57 -0.09 13.79
N GLU A 322 -4.39 -0.01 15.10
CA GLU A 322 -4.12 1.23 15.82
C GLU A 322 -2.80 1.07 16.58
N ILE A 323 -1.81 1.90 16.25
CA ILE A 323 -0.44 1.77 16.75
C ILE A 323 -0.06 3.07 17.45
N ASP A 324 0.25 3.00 18.74
CA ASP A 324 0.65 4.16 19.51
C ASP A 324 2.14 4.50 19.31
N GLY A 325 2.44 5.78 19.15
CA GLY A 325 3.78 6.29 18.93
C GLY A 325 4.28 7.18 20.06
N SER A 326 5.52 6.95 20.49
CA SER A 326 6.30 7.82 21.37
C SER A 326 7.15 8.79 20.54
N PRO A 327 7.36 10.06 20.97
CA PRO A 327 6.86 10.69 22.19
C PRO A 327 5.40 11.16 22.13
N LYS A 328 4.81 11.17 20.93
CA LYS A 328 3.43 11.56 20.65
C LYS A 328 3.01 10.98 19.30
N GLY A 329 1.73 10.67 19.16
CA GLY A 329 1.08 10.37 17.90
C GLY A 329 0.51 8.96 17.85
N LYS A 330 -0.31 8.68 16.84
CA LYS A 330 -0.96 7.39 16.65
C LYS A 330 -1.13 7.10 15.17
N ALA A 331 -0.75 5.91 14.72
CA ALA A 331 -1.07 5.48 13.37
C ALA A 331 -2.36 4.65 13.38
N VAL A 332 -3.24 4.94 12.44
CA VAL A 332 -4.42 4.14 12.15
C VAL A 332 -4.31 3.66 10.71
N ILE A 333 -4.23 2.35 10.53
CA ILE A 333 -4.10 1.70 9.22
C ILE A 333 -5.35 0.85 8.99
N LYS A 334 -6.04 1.07 7.87
CA LYS A 334 -7.21 0.27 7.46
C LYS A 334 -6.91 -0.48 6.16
N SER A 335 -7.35 -1.73 6.04
CA SER A 335 -7.15 -2.56 4.86
C SER A 335 -8.24 -3.63 4.76
N ASN A 336 -8.40 -4.25 3.59
CA ASN A 336 -9.20 -5.48 3.45
C ASN A 336 -8.62 -6.59 4.30
N ASP A 337 -7.32 -6.79 4.15
CA ASP A 337 -6.54 -7.81 4.82
C ASP A 337 -5.18 -7.26 5.25
N PHE A 338 -4.64 -7.86 6.29
CA PHE A 338 -3.26 -7.75 6.69
C PHE A 338 -2.66 -9.14 6.81
N VAL A 339 -1.38 -9.25 6.49
CA VAL A 339 -0.59 -10.44 6.77
C VAL A 339 0.22 -10.18 8.03
N LEU A 340 -0.02 -10.99 9.06
CA LEU A 340 0.79 -11.01 10.27
C LEU A 340 1.79 -12.17 10.20
N SER A 341 3.05 -11.82 10.43
CA SER A 341 4.15 -12.74 10.69
C SER A 341 4.72 -12.48 12.09
N THR A 342 5.69 -13.28 12.54
CA THR A 342 6.34 -13.09 13.84
C THR A 342 7.04 -11.74 14.00
N ARG A 343 7.43 -11.09 12.89
CA ARG A 343 8.17 -9.82 12.91
C ARG A 343 7.41 -8.65 12.31
N TYR A 344 6.53 -8.89 11.35
CA TYR A 344 5.89 -7.82 10.58
C TYR A 344 4.38 -7.97 10.50
N ILE A 345 3.70 -6.83 10.54
CA ILE A 345 2.33 -6.64 10.04
C ILE A 345 2.42 -5.91 8.71
N THR A 346 1.86 -6.48 7.64
CA THR A 346 1.94 -5.89 6.30
C THR A 346 0.60 -5.85 5.58
N THR A 347 0.42 -4.85 4.72
CA THR A 347 -0.63 -4.79 3.68
C THR A 347 -0.08 -4.08 2.45
N ILE A 348 -0.56 -4.45 1.27
CA ILE A 348 -0.20 -3.79 0.01
C ILE A 348 -1.12 -2.61 -0.35
N GLU A 349 -2.32 -2.56 0.25
CA GLU A 349 -3.37 -1.57 -0.05
C GLU A 349 -3.98 -1.02 1.25
N GLY A 350 -3.15 -0.33 2.04
CA GLY A 350 -3.57 0.28 3.29
C GLY A 350 -3.99 1.74 3.15
N VAL A 351 -5.12 2.12 3.73
CA VAL A 351 -5.44 3.52 4.05
C VAL A 351 -4.69 3.88 5.32
N ALA A 352 -3.74 4.82 5.26
CA ALA A 352 -2.91 5.19 6.40
C ALA A 352 -3.26 6.59 6.90
N THR A 353 -3.48 6.74 8.20
CA THR A 353 -3.65 8.04 8.87
C THR A 353 -2.76 8.13 10.09
N LEU A 354 -1.81 9.05 10.08
CA LEU A 354 -0.89 9.29 11.20
C LEU A 354 -1.35 10.54 11.94
N TYR A 355 -1.93 10.37 13.13
CA TYR A 355 -2.48 11.44 13.96
C TYR A 355 -1.43 12.06 14.87
N PHE A 356 -1.45 13.39 14.97
CA PHE A 356 -0.58 14.20 15.82
C PHE A 356 -1.38 15.27 16.58
N GLY A 357 -2.40 14.85 17.33
CA GLY A 357 -3.40 15.74 17.94
C GLY A 357 -4.62 15.83 17.03
N ASN A 358 -5.05 17.04 16.68
CA ASN A 358 -6.15 17.26 15.72
C ASN A 358 -5.70 17.20 14.25
N ASP A 359 -4.39 17.13 14.01
CA ASP A 359 -3.79 17.09 12.68
C ASP A 359 -3.35 15.67 12.31
N SER A 360 -3.23 15.42 11.00
CA SER A 360 -2.78 14.14 10.49
C SER A 360 -1.92 14.23 9.23
N ILE A 361 -1.19 13.14 8.98
CA ILE A 361 -0.65 12.80 7.67
C ILE A 361 -1.47 11.64 7.12
N TYR A 362 -2.18 11.86 6.02
CA TYR A 362 -3.10 10.91 5.41
C TYR A 362 -2.60 10.40 4.07
N HIS A 363 -2.82 9.11 3.79
CA HIS A 363 -2.62 8.51 2.47
C HIS A 363 -3.75 7.52 2.13
N PRO A 364 -4.37 7.61 0.94
CA PRO A 364 -5.57 6.84 0.60
C PRO A 364 -5.31 5.35 0.28
N SER A 365 -4.12 4.99 -0.22
CA SER A 365 -3.76 3.58 -0.51
C SER A 365 -2.25 3.43 -0.61
N ILE A 366 -1.57 2.85 0.37
CA ILE A 366 -0.12 2.71 0.42
C ILE A 366 0.29 1.30 0.85
N VAL A 367 1.49 0.86 0.48
CA VAL A 367 2.05 -0.35 1.07
C VAL A 367 2.48 -0.02 2.49
N VAL A 368 2.00 -0.81 3.45
CA VAL A 368 2.32 -0.64 4.87
C VAL A 368 3.12 -1.85 5.35
N SER A 369 4.18 -1.57 6.08
CA SER A 369 4.94 -2.57 6.83
C SER A 369 5.26 -2.02 8.21
N TYR A 370 4.83 -2.72 9.25
CA TYR A 370 5.18 -2.40 10.64
C TYR A 370 6.08 -3.51 11.19
N ASP A 371 7.34 -3.17 11.51
CA ASP A 371 8.25 -4.06 12.24
C ASP A 371 7.90 -4.01 13.73
N ILE A 372 7.40 -5.11 14.26
CA ILE A 372 6.91 -5.24 15.65
C ILE A 372 8.07 -5.09 16.64
N GLN A 373 9.24 -5.65 16.32
CA GLN A 373 10.41 -5.62 17.21
C GLN A 373 11.08 -4.25 17.20
N ALA A 374 11.30 -3.69 16.00
CA ALA A 374 11.92 -2.38 15.84
C ALA A 374 10.97 -1.20 16.07
N LYS A 375 9.67 -1.47 16.28
CA LYS A 375 8.58 -0.48 16.41
C LYS A 375 8.64 0.59 15.32
N THR A 376 8.82 0.15 14.08
CA THR A 376 9.04 1.03 12.93
C THR A 376 7.96 0.81 11.89
N LEU A 377 7.16 1.86 11.65
CA LEU A 377 6.17 1.90 10.60
C LEU A 377 6.81 2.45 9.31
N THR A 378 6.65 1.71 8.21
CA THR A 378 7.05 2.11 6.87
C THR A 378 5.82 2.19 5.98
N LEU A 379 5.61 3.35 5.37
CA LEU A 379 4.63 3.59 4.33
C LEU A 379 5.40 3.82 3.03
N SER A 380 5.22 2.98 2.02
CA SER A 380 5.98 3.06 0.76
C SER A 380 5.10 2.92 -0.46
N GLN A 381 5.44 3.62 -1.54
CA GLN A 381 4.75 3.46 -2.81
C GLN A 381 4.81 2.02 -3.30
N GLY A 382 3.66 1.52 -3.75
CA GLY A 382 3.50 0.19 -4.31
C GLY A 382 3.60 0.19 -5.84
N ARG A 383 3.06 -0.85 -6.45
CA ARG A 383 2.96 -0.96 -7.92
C ARG A 383 1.69 -0.35 -8.49
N ASN A 384 0.63 -0.21 -7.67
CA ASN A 384 -0.65 0.32 -8.13
C ASN A 384 -0.59 1.86 -8.29
N LEU A 385 -1.44 2.41 -9.15
CA LEU A 385 -1.43 3.85 -9.46
C LEU A 385 -1.87 4.70 -8.26
N LEU A 386 -2.78 4.20 -7.43
CA LEU A 386 -3.26 4.89 -6.23
C LEU A 386 -2.16 5.09 -5.17
N SER A 387 -1.16 4.20 -5.13
CA SER A 387 -0.01 4.34 -4.23
C SER A 387 0.93 5.48 -4.60
N LYS A 388 0.75 6.10 -5.76
CA LYS A 388 1.46 7.32 -6.16
C LYS A 388 0.77 8.62 -5.74
N SER A 389 -0.41 8.52 -5.12
CA SER A 389 -1.10 9.70 -4.58
C SER A 389 -0.20 10.44 -3.59
N PRO A 390 -0.33 11.76 -3.43
CA PRO A 390 0.41 12.48 -2.42
C PRO A 390 -0.07 12.11 -1.01
N PHE A 391 0.85 12.15 -0.03
CA PHE A 391 0.47 12.23 1.37
C PHE A 391 -0.07 13.64 1.65
N PHE A 392 -1.20 13.77 2.33
CA PHE A 392 -1.70 15.07 2.76
C PHE A 392 -1.35 15.34 4.23
N ASN A 393 -0.67 16.45 4.51
CA ASN A 393 -0.27 16.86 5.86
C ASN A 393 -1.11 18.07 6.29
N SER A 394 -2.08 17.85 7.19
CA SER A 394 -3.02 18.92 7.58
C SER A 394 -2.39 20.00 8.46
N TYR A 395 -1.33 19.68 9.22
CA TYR A 395 -0.67 20.68 10.09
C TYR A 395 0.10 21.72 9.28
N HIS A 396 0.88 21.22 8.31
CA HIS A 396 1.70 22.07 7.46
C HIS A 396 0.91 22.60 6.25
N GLN A 397 -0.27 22.02 5.95
CA GLN A 397 -1.12 22.35 4.80
C GLN A 397 -0.40 22.16 3.46
N ILE A 398 0.18 20.97 3.30
CA ILE A 398 0.91 20.57 2.08
C ILE A 398 0.55 19.15 1.64
N GLU A 399 0.68 18.93 0.34
CA GLU A 399 0.78 17.61 -0.28
C GLU A 399 2.25 17.22 -0.41
N MET A 400 2.57 15.97 -0.07
CA MET A 400 3.92 15.41 -0.16
C MET A 400 3.90 14.23 -1.12
N GLU A 401 4.41 14.44 -2.33
CA GLU A 401 4.70 13.37 -3.27
C GLU A 401 6.05 12.79 -2.89
N ALA A 402 6.04 11.64 -2.22
CA ALA A 402 7.25 11.02 -1.70
C ALA A 402 7.23 9.49 -1.85
N PRO A 403 8.39 8.84 -2.08
CA PRO A 403 8.45 7.39 -2.22
C PRO A 403 8.14 6.62 -0.93
N ALA A 404 8.60 7.15 0.22
CA ALA A 404 8.38 6.50 1.50
C ALA A 404 8.38 7.46 2.68
N ILE A 405 7.59 7.12 3.69
CA ILE A 405 7.63 7.66 5.05
C ILE A 405 8.04 6.52 5.98
N ILE A 406 9.06 6.77 6.82
CA ILE A 406 9.49 5.84 7.86
C ILE A 406 9.37 6.55 9.20
N TRP A 407 8.60 5.96 10.11
CA TRP A 407 8.38 6.46 11.45
C TRP A 407 8.80 5.40 12.47
N ASN A 408 9.90 5.66 13.18
CA ASN A 408 10.25 4.92 14.38
C ASN A 408 9.39 5.43 15.54
N MET A 409 8.47 4.58 15.97
CA MET A 409 7.45 4.90 16.98
C MET A 409 7.96 4.75 18.41
N GLN A 410 9.22 4.35 18.60
CA GLN A 410 9.84 4.30 19.92
C GLN A 410 10.57 5.60 20.27
N ASN A 411 11.38 6.12 19.35
CA ASN A 411 12.21 7.31 19.56
C ASN A 411 11.65 8.59 18.89
N GLY A 412 10.57 8.47 18.10
CA GLY A 412 9.93 9.58 17.41
C GLY A 412 10.62 10.05 16.14
N SER A 413 11.65 9.33 15.65
CA SER A 413 12.30 9.63 14.38
C SER A 413 11.32 9.43 13.24
N PHE A 414 11.01 10.51 12.52
CA PHE A 414 10.10 10.52 11.39
C PHE A 414 10.81 11.11 10.18
N VAL A 415 10.94 10.33 9.12
CA VAL A 415 11.68 10.74 7.93
C VAL A 415 10.92 10.41 6.66
N VAL A 416 11.00 11.34 5.70
CA VAL A 416 10.60 11.15 4.32
C VAL A 416 11.87 10.75 3.55
N LYS A 417 11.86 9.59 2.91
CA LYS A 417 13.04 9.03 2.25
C LYS A 417 12.75 8.61 0.82
N LYS A 418 13.83 8.51 0.05
CA LYS A 418 13.86 7.76 -1.20
C LYS A 418 13.47 6.30 -0.93
N GLY A 419 12.78 5.69 -1.89
CA GLY A 419 12.38 4.28 -1.80
C GLY A 419 13.63 3.39 -1.81
N THR A 420 13.65 2.37 -0.96
CA THR A 420 14.72 1.35 -0.96
C THR A 420 14.32 0.22 -1.92
N GLY A 421 14.82 0.24 -3.16
CA GLY A 421 14.53 -0.78 -4.17
C GLY A 421 15.17 -0.52 -5.54
N LEU A 422 14.86 -1.37 -6.54
CA LEU A 422 15.35 -1.28 -7.93
C LEU A 422 14.72 -0.13 -8.76
N VAL A 423 13.77 0.61 -8.19
CA VAL A 423 13.13 1.75 -8.83
C VAL A 423 14.05 2.96 -8.65
N LYS A 424 14.34 3.69 -9.74
CA LYS A 424 15.16 4.91 -9.72
C LYS A 424 14.79 5.81 -8.55
N GLU A 425 15.82 6.39 -7.94
CA GLU A 425 15.72 7.41 -6.89
C GLU A 425 14.73 8.50 -7.30
N ASN A 426 13.49 8.43 -6.83
CA ASN A 426 12.51 9.48 -7.08
C ASN A 426 12.74 10.62 -6.11
N ASP A 427 12.84 11.83 -6.65
CA ASP A 427 12.81 13.07 -5.87
C ASP A 427 11.49 13.18 -5.09
N ALA A 428 11.50 13.94 -3.99
CA ALA A 428 10.29 14.27 -3.26
C ALA A 428 9.85 15.71 -3.57
N ASN A 429 8.55 15.92 -3.66
CA ASN A 429 7.96 17.23 -3.90
C ASN A 429 6.96 17.57 -2.79
N PHE A 430 7.05 18.79 -2.27
CA PHE A 430 6.20 19.30 -1.20
C PHE A 430 5.46 20.52 -1.75
N THR A 431 4.15 20.39 -1.96
CA THR A 431 3.32 21.39 -2.65
C THR A 431 2.29 21.96 -1.70
N SER A 432 2.08 23.28 -1.72
CA SER A 432 1.03 23.94 -0.91
C SER A 432 -0.36 23.37 -1.21
N ALA A 433 -1.22 23.26 -0.20
CA ALA A 433 -2.62 22.89 -0.38
C ALA A 433 -3.43 23.92 -1.20
N ASP A 434 -2.98 25.18 -1.26
CA ASP A 434 -3.59 26.26 -2.07
C ASP A 434 -2.79 26.52 -3.36
N ASN A 435 -1.98 25.55 -3.80
CA ASN A 435 -1.25 25.63 -5.06
C ASN A 435 -2.21 25.48 -6.24
N PHE A 436 -2.07 26.34 -7.24
CA PHE A 436 -2.64 26.12 -8.56
C PHE A 436 -1.57 26.18 -9.64
N SER A 437 -1.46 25.09 -10.40
CA SER A 437 -0.57 24.96 -11.55
C SER A 437 -1.38 24.95 -12.85
N PRO A 438 -1.34 26.04 -13.66
CA PRO A 438 -1.95 26.06 -14.98
C PRO A 438 -1.43 24.94 -15.88
N GLN A 439 -0.16 24.57 -15.75
CA GLN A 439 0.45 23.49 -16.51
C GLN A 439 -0.16 22.14 -16.14
N LEU A 440 -0.32 21.83 -14.85
CA LEU A 440 -0.97 20.59 -14.42
C LEU A 440 -2.44 20.56 -14.85
N TYR A 441 -3.16 21.67 -14.73
CA TYR A 441 -4.55 21.78 -15.16
C TYR A 441 -4.69 21.46 -16.66
N SER A 442 -3.83 22.06 -17.51
CA SER A 442 -3.79 21.77 -18.94
C SER A 442 -3.33 20.35 -19.25
N GLN A 443 -2.38 19.78 -18.49
CA GLN A 443 -1.95 18.39 -18.65
C GLN A 443 -3.08 17.39 -18.36
N ILE A 444 -3.91 17.66 -17.34
CA ILE A 444 -5.07 16.84 -17.02
C ILE A 444 -6.13 16.91 -18.13
N GLN A 445 -6.30 18.07 -18.77
CA GLN A 445 -7.17 18.20 -19.93
C GLN A 445 -6.63 17.44 -21.14
N GLY A 446 -5.32 17.52 -21.42
CA GLY A 446 -4.73 16.89 -22.60
C GLY A 446 -5.40 17.37 -23.88
N TYR A 447 -5.96 16.43 -24.64
CA TYR A 447 -6.71 16.71 -25.88
C TYR A 447 -8.23 16.72 -25.68
N ASP A 448 -8.72 16.49 -24.45
CA ASP A 448 -10.15 16.48 -24.17
C ASP A 448 -10.74 17.90 -24.33
N GLN A 449 -11.95 17.97 -24.88
CA GLN A 449 -12.66 19.23 -25.07
C GLN A 449 -12.99 19.91 -23.73
N VAL A 450 -13.24 19.11 -22.69
CA VAL A 450 -13.58 19.57 -21.35
C VAL A 450 -12.59 18.96 -20.37
N ASN A 451 -12.01 19.79 -19.52
CA ASN A 451 -11.09 19.32 -18.49
C ASN A 451 -11.80 18.27 -17.58
N PRO A 452 -11.22 17.08 -17.38
CA PRO A 452 -11.73 16.04 -16.47
C PRO A 452 -12.16 16.54 -15.09
N LEU A 453 -11.46 17.52 -14.52
CA LEU A 453 -11.79 18.10 -13.23
C LEU A 453 -13.16 18.80 -13.26
N ASN A 454 -13.49 19.52 -14.35
CA ASN A 454 -14.79 20.17 -14.51
C ASN A 454 -15.92 19.15 -14.60
N ILE A 455 -15.66 17.98 -15.18
CA ILE A 455 -16.68 16.94 -15.31
C ILE A 455 -17.06 16.42 -13.92
N VAL A 456 -16.06 16.07 -13.10
CA VAL A 456 -16.32 15.60 -11.73
C VAL A 456 -16.95 16.69 -10.87
N TYR A 457 -16.46 17.93 -10.99
CA TYR A 457 -17.04 19.06 -10.27
C TYR A 457 -18.54 19.25 -10.59
N ARG A 458 -18.93 19.15 -11.87
CA ARG A 458 -20.36 19.20 -12.26
C ARG A 458 -21.18 18.08 -11.66
N LEU A 459 -20.66 16.87 -11.58
CA LEU A 459 -21.35 15.74 -10.94
C LEU A 459 -21.59 16.01 -9.44
N VAL A 460 -20.55 16.47 -8.74
CA VAL A 460 -20.63 16.81 -7.30
C VAL A 460 -21.64 17.93 -7.05
N GLU A 461 -21.62 18.99 -7.85
CA GLU A 461 -22.56 20.11 -7.74
C GLU A 461 -24.00 19.70 -8.06
N GLN A 462 -24.21 18.89 -9.10
CA GLN A 462 -25.54 18.40 -9.48
C GLN A 462 -26.14 17.52 -8.37
N ASN A 463 -25.32 16.67 -7.75
CA ASN A 463 -25.76 15.76 -6.69
C ASN A 463 -25.79 16.42 -5.31
N LYS A 464 -25.19 17.61 -5.15
CA LYS A 464 -24.92 18.27 -3.86
C LYS A 464 -24.24 17.33 -2.87
N ASN A 465 -23.33 16.50 -3.38
CA ASN A 465 -22.64 15.47 -2.61
C ASN A 465 -21.24 15.24 -3.16
N GLU A 466 -20.23 15.41 -2.29
CA GLU A 466 -18.82 15.20 -2.63
C GLU A 466 -18.49 13.73 -2.85
N SER A 467 -19.30 12.81 -2.30
CA SER A 467 -19.09 11.37 -2.39
C SER A 467 -20.09 10.70 -3.35
N PHE A 468 -19.56 10.01 -4.36
CA PHE A 468 -20.34 9.27 -5.36
C PHE A 468 -19.71 7.89 -5.63
N SER A 469 -20.46 6.98 -6.23
CA SER A 469 -19.97 5.68 -6.67
C SER A 469 -19.36 5.76 -8.07
N VAL A 470 -18.48 4.81 -8.40
CA VAL A 470 -17.96 4.65 -9.77
C VAL A 470 -19.09 4.45 -10.77
N HIS A 471 -20.17 3.76 -10.37
CA HIS A 471 -21.34 3.56 -11.21
C HIS A 471 -22.09 4.87 -11.53
N GLU A 472 -22.26 5.76 -10.55
CA GLU A 472 -22.81 7.11 -10.78
C GLU A 472 -21.95 7.92 -11.75
N LEU A 473 -20.62 7.86 -11.61
CA LEU A 473 -19.70 8.51 -12.53
C LEU A 473 -19.79 7.95 -13.96
N ALA A 474 -19.89 6.62 -14.08
CA ALA A 474 -20.04 5.93 -15.36
C ALA A 474 -21.30 6.37 -16.10
N ASN A 475 -22.43 6.43 -15.41
CA ASN A 475 -23.69 6.91 -15.96
C ASN A 475 -23.63 8.38 -16.36
N PHE A 476 -23.02 9.23 -15.51
CA PHE A 476 -22.90 10.66 -15.78
C PHE A 476 -22.08 10.96 -17.05
N MET A 477 -21.03 10.18 -17.28
CA MET A 477 -20.13 10.36 -18.42
C MET A 477 -20.46 9.47 -19.62
N ASN A 478 -21.52 8.66 -19.53
CA ASN A 478 -21.92 7.68 -20.54
C ASN A 478 -20.78 6.74 -20.97
N MET A 479 -20.11 6.14 -19.99
CA MET A 479 -19.01 5.19 -20.19
C MET A 479 -19.20 3.92 -19.37
N THR A 480 -18.36 2.90 -19.59
CA THR A 480 -18.42 1.67 -18.79
C THR A 480 -17.88 1.90 -17.36
N THR A 481 -18.34 1.09 -16.39
CA THR A 481 -17.86 1.15 -14.99
C THR A 481 -16.33 1.05 -14.89
N GLU A 482 -15.70 0.20 -15.70
CA GLU A 482 -14.24 0.03 -15.69
C GLU A 482 -13.50 1.25 -16.26
N GLN A 483 -14.05 1.91 -17.28
CA GLN A 483 -13.51 3.17 -17.77
C GLN A 483 -13.64 4.28 -16.72
N ALA A 484 -14.78 4.38 -16.04
CA ALA A 484 -15.01 5.36 -14.98
C ALA A 484 -14.11 5.12 -13.77
N ARG A 485 -13.88 3.85 -13.43
CA ARG A 485 -12.93 3.41 -12.40
C ARG A 485 -11.52 3.91 -12.71
N MET A 486 -11.02 3.61 -13.91
CA MET A 486 -9.67 4.04 -14.33
C MET A 486 -9.55 5.57 -14.39
N PHE A 487 -10.60 6.26 -14.85
CA PHE A 487 -10.67 7.72 -14.84
C PHE A 487 -10.57 8.29 -13.41
N ALA A 488 -11.35 7.75 -12.47
CA ALA A 488 -11.32 8.19 -11.08
C ALA A 488 -9.97 7.90 -10.41
N ILE A 489 -9.38 6.72 -10.64
CA ILE A 489 -8.05 6.35 -10.13
C ILE A 489 -6.97 7.32 -10.63
N ARG A 490 -7.02 7.73 -11.91
CA ARG A 490 -6.07 8.70 -12.46
C ARG A 490 -6.15 10.05 -11.76
N LEU A 491 -7.36 10.57 -11.54
CA LEU A 491 -7.54 11.84 -10.82
C LEU A 491 -7.21 11.72 -9.33
N ALA A 492 -7.49 10.56 -8.72
CA ALA A 492 -7.10 10.27 -7.34
C ALA A 492 -5.58 10.23 -7.17
N SER A 493 -4.86 9.64 -8.13
CA SER A 493 -3.39 9.61 -8.10
C SER A 493 -2.74 11.00 -8.18
N ALA A 494 -3.46 12.00 -8.66
CA ALA A 494 -3.04 13.40 -8.68
C ALA A 494 -3.57 14.22 -7.48
N GLY A 495 -4.21 13.57 -6.50
CA GLY A 495 -4.72 14.18 -5.26
C GLY A 495 -6.08 14.85 -5.37
N PHE A 496 -6.75 14.80 -6.52
CA PHE A 496 -8.05 15.49 -6.70
C PHE A 496 -9.22 14.71 -6.11
N LEU A 497 -9.10 13.38 -6.03
CA LEU A 497 -10.14 12.48 -5.53
C LEU A 497 -9.56 11.53 -4.49
N ASN A 498 -10.40 11.11 -3.55
CA ASN A 498 -10.15 9.95 -2.69
C ASN A 498 -10.88 8.75 -3.29
N TYR A 499 -10.15 7.78 -3.80
CA TYR A 499 -10.73 6.54 -4.32
C TYR A 499 -10.68 5.45 -3.24
N GLN A 500 -11.84 5.01 -2.78
CA GLN A 500 -11.99 3.90 -1.84
C GLN A 500 -12.20 2.59 -2.61
N PHE A 501 -11.15 1.79 -2.69
CA PHE A 501 -11.18 0.52 -3.44
C PHE A 501 -12.18 -0.50 -2.87
N LEU A 502 -12.47 -0.44 -1.58
CA LEU A 502 -13.28 -1.43 -0.88
C LEU A 502 -14.74 -1.50 -1.37
N ASN A 503 -15.29 -0.36 -1.78
CA ASN A 503 -16.71 -0.18 -2.05
C ASN A 503 -16.97 0.66 -3.31
N ASP A 504 -15.95 0.88 -4.14
CA ASP A 504 -16.03 1.70 -5.36
C ASP A 504 -16.65 3.07 -5.13
N ARG A 505 -16.34 3.68 -3.98
CA ARG A 505 -16.71 5.06 -3.68
C ARG A 505 -15.55 6.00 -3.98
N VAL A 506 -15.93 7.15 -4.51
CA VAL A 506 -15.04 8.25 -4.83
C VAL A 506 -15.52 9.44 -4.02
N THR A 507 -14.60 10.18 -3.41
CA THR A 507 -14.91 11.44 -2.72
C THR A 507 -14.06 12.55 -3.31
N ALA A 508 -14.67 13.65 -3.71
CA ALA A 508 -13.96 14.83 -4.18
C ALA A 508 -13.14 15.44 -3.04
N GLN A 509 -11.88 15.81 -3.33
CA GLN A 509 -11.03 16.50 -2.37
C GLN A 509 -11.19 18.01 -2.50
N PRO A 510 -10.92 18.80 -1.44
CA PRO A 510 -10.95 20.27 -1.50
C PRO A 510 -10.10 20.86 -2.64
N LYS A 511 -9.01 20.17 -3.02
CA LYS A 511 -8.14 20.52 -4.15
C LYS A 511 -8.91 20.62 -5.48
N LEU A 512 -9.93 19.78 -5.69
CA LEU A 512 -10.76 19.82 -6.90
C LEU A 512 -11.42 21.18 -7.05
N GLN A 513 -12.18 21.60 -6.04
CA GLN A 513 -12.87 22.89 -6.04
C GLN A 513 -11.87 24.04 -6.16
N HIS A 514 -10.75 23.99 -5.41
CA HIS A 514 -9.71 25.01 -5.49
C HIS A 514 -9.19 25.20 -6.92
N TYR A 515 -8.88 24.13 -7.66
CA TYR A 515 -8.40 24.23 -9.04
C TYR A 515 -9.47 24.79 -10.00
N ILE A 516 -10.74 24.42 -9.83
CA ILE A 516 -11.84 24.96 -10.66
C ILE A 516 -12.00 26.46 -10.42
N GLU A 517 -12.03 26.90 -9.16
CA GLU A 517 -12.18 28.31 -8.81
C GLU A 517 -10.96 29.14 -9.24
N ALA A 518 -9.75 28.63 -9.01
CA ALA A 518 -8.51 29.29 -9.40
C ALA A 518 -8.38 29.43 -10.94
N SER A 519 -8.70 28.37 -11.70
CA SER A 519 -8.68 28.42 -13.17
C SER A 519 -9.69 29.43 -13.76
N SER A 520 -10.75 29.75 -13.01
CA SER A 520 -11.78 30.73 -13.38
C SER A 520 -11.56 32.11 -12.75
N ASN A 521 -10.40 32.35 -12.11
CA ASN A 521 -10.06 33.58 -11.38
C ASN A 521 -11.06 33.97 -10.26
N LYS A 522 -11.78 32.99 -9.70
CA LYS A 522 -12.75 33.21 -8.61
C LYS A 522 -12.12 33.12 -7.21
N ARG A 523 -10.95 32.49 -7.10
CA ARG A 523 -10.23 32.29 -5.85
C ARG A 523 -8.74 32.55 -6.05
N ASP A 524 -8.13 33.26 -5.10
CA ASP A 524 -6.68 33.46 -5.07
C ASP A 524 -5.95 32.16 -4.73
N TYR A 525 -4.72 32.03 -5.22
CA TYR A 525 -3.91 30.82 -5.11
C TYR A 525 -2.42 31.17 -5.03
N ASP A 526 -1.64 30.21 -4.56
CA ASP A 526 -0.18 30.29 -4.63
C ASP A 526 0.40 29.34 -5.71
N GLN A 527 1.71 29.42 -5.91
CA GLN A 527 2.44 28.52 -6.80
C GLN A 527 3.63 27.89 -6.08
N ILE A 528 3.49 27.67 -4.77
CA ILE A 528 4.57 27.19 -3.90
C ILE A 528 4.70 25.67 -4.04
N SER A 529 5.86 25.24 -4.53
CA SER A 529 6.31 23.86 -4.53
C SER A 529 7.80 23.81 -4.18
N ILE A 530 8.17 22.87 -3.31
CA ILE A 530 9.54 22.68 -2.83
C ILE A 530 10.02 21.33 -3.34
N TYR A 531 11.04 21.35 -4.19
CA TYR A 531 11.64 20.14 -4.75
C TYR A 531 12.85 19.73 -3.91
N SER A 532 12.82 18.50 -3.40
CA SER A 532 13.95 17.87 -2.73
C SER A 532 14.62 16.89 -3.69
N ARG A 533 15.70 17.34 -4.34
CA ARG A 533 16.41 16.56 -5.36
C ARG A 533 17.72 15.99 -4.83
N ASP A 534 18.05 14.76 -5.20
CA ASP A 534 19.34 14.13 -4.84
C ASP A 534 19.59 13.90 -3.32
N ALA A 535 18.59 14.11 -2.45
CA ALA A 535 18.74 13.86 -1.01
C ALA A 535 18.50 12.38 -0.64
N SER A 536 19.34 11.79 0.21
CA SER A 536 19.07 10.45 0.77
C SER A 536 17.89 10.44 1.75
N THR A 537 17.70 11.55 2.46
CA THR A 537 16.54 11.86 3.29
C THR A 537 15.96 13.18 2.79
N ASN A 538 14.74 13.14 2.24
CA ASN A 538 14.12 14.32 1.65
C ASN A 538 13.60 15.29 2.71
N ALA A 539 13.05 14.75 3.81
CA ALA A 539 12.64 15.55 4.95
C ALA A 539 12.71 14.77 6.26
N SER A 540 12.80 15.50 7.37
CA SER A 540 12.65 14.98 8.74
C SER A 540 11.65 15.80 9.53
N LEU A 541 10.73 15.13 10.23
CA LEU A 541 9.73 15.77 11.07
C LEU A 541 10.12 15.63 12.53
N ASP A 542 10.26 16.75 13.23
CA ASP A 542 10.30 16.75 14.70
C ASP A 542 8.86 16.60 15.20
N VAL A 543 8.48 15.39 15.63
CA VAL A 543 7.12 15.07 16.08
C VAL A 543 6.70 15.83 17.35
N LYS A 544 7.66 16.32 18.15
CA LYS A 544 7.36 17.13 19.34
C LYS A 544 7.03 18.57 18.95
N LYS A 545 7.86 19.17 18.09
CA LYS A 545 7.70 20.58 17.65
C LYS A 545 6.77 20.74 16.46
N MET A 546 6.45 19.65 15.77
CA MET A 546 5.75 19.64 14.47
C MET A 546 6.42 20.57 13.45
N THR A 547 7.76 20.58 13.43
CA THR A 547 8.54 21.31 12.41
C THR A 547 9.20 20.32 11.48
N MET A 548 9.06 20.52 10.17
CA MET A 548 9.62 19.64 9.16
C MET A 548 10.81 20.29 8.46
N ARG A 549 11.98 19.68 8.57
CA ARG A 549 13.17 20.10 7.83
C ARG A 549 13.18 19.41 6.47
N ILE A 550 13.20 20.19 5.39
CA ILE A 550 13.29 19.68 4.02
C ILE A 550 14.71 19.91 3.50
N TYR A 551 15.32 18.86 2.97
CA TYR A 551 16.71 18.85 2.51
C TYR A 551 16.79 18.92 0.99
N ALA A 552 17.95 19.34 0.49
CA ALA A 552 18.24 19.56 -0.92
C ALA A 552 17.19 20.44 -1.64
N ALA A 553 16.71 21.46 -0.93
CA ALA A 553 15.86 22.53 -1.44
C ALA A 553 16.76 23.68 -1.93
N ASP A 554 17.13 23.65 -3.21
CA ASP A 554 18.02 24.65 -3.82
C ASP A 554 17.37 26.03 -3.99
N THR A 555 16.11 26.02 -4.38
CA THR A 555 15.35 27.24 -4.67
C THR A 555 13.89 26.98 -4.34
N VAL A 556 13.29 27.92 -3.62
CA VAL A 556 11.86 27.92 -3.34
C VAL A 556 11.27 29.20 -3.91
N VAL A 557 10.45 29.07 -4.95
CA VAL A 557 9.74 30.19 -5.55
C VAL A 557 8.49 30.47 -4.74
N LEU A 558 8.38 31.68 -4.20
CA LEU A 558 7.24 32.11 -3.41
C LEU A 558 6.18 32.81 -4.27
N SER A 559 6.62 33.52 -5.30
CA SER A 559 5.71 34.17 -6.27
C SER A 559 6.42 34.42 -7.59
N TYR A 560 5.90 33.84 -8.67
CA TYR A 560 6.40 34.09 -10.03
C TYR A 560 6.07 35.51 -10.50
N SER A 561 4.82 35.96 -10.32
CA SER A 561 4.36 37.29 -10.74
C SER A 561 5.11 38.43 -10.04
N LYS A 562 5.54 38.20 -8.80
CA LYS A 562 6.32 39.14 -8.01
C LYS A 562 7.82 38.91 -8.03
N ARG A 563 8.29 37.89 -8.75
CA ARG A 563 9.72 37.52 -8.87
C ARG A 563 10.36 37.38 -7.48
N VAL A 564 9.71 36.64 -6.60
CA VAL A 564 10.19 36.36 -5.24
C VAL A 564 10.55 34.89 -5.12
N ALA A 565 11.81 34.63 -4.78
CA ALA A 565 12.33 33.29 -4.54
C ALA A 565 13.42 33.34 -3.47
N MET A 566 13.52 32.29 -2.66
CA MET A 566 14.60 32.11 -1.69
C MET A 566 15.60 31.03 -2.13
N PHE A 567 16.84 31.18 -1.68
CA PHE A 567 17.99 30.32 -1.95
C PHE A 567 18.58 29.93 -0.59
N PRO A 568 18.06 28.84 0.01
CA PRO A 568 18.44 28.45 1.35
C PRO A 568 19.92 28.10 1.47
N ALA A 569 20.62 28.62 2.48
CA ALA A 569 21.95 28.15 2.80
C ALA A 569 21.90 26.66 3.18
N SER A 570 22.94 25.90 2.82
CA SER A 570 22.98 24.44 3.03
C SER A 570 21.83 23.67 2.37
N ARG A 571 21.15 24.27 1.37
CA ARG A 571 20.04 23.65 0.62
C ARG A 571 18.94 23.11 1.53
N THR A 572 18.64 23.79 2.64
CA THR A 572 17.72 23.30 3.68
C THR A 572 16.76 24.38 4.13
N ILE A 573 15.47 24.04 4.24
CA ILE A 573 14.45 24.91 4.86
C ILE A 573 13.77 24.18 6.02
N THR A 574 13.19 24.93 6.95
CA THR A 574 12.33 24.38 8.00
C THR A 574 10.90 24.86 7.79
N LEU A 575 10.02 23.95 7.39
CA LEU A 575 8.60 24.16 7.27
C LEU A 575 7.95 24.08 8.65
N GLN A 576 7.06 25.03 8.93
CA GLN A 576 6.29 25.13 10.15
C GLN A 576 4.79 25.05 9.80
N LYS A 577 3.94 25.31 10.81
CA LYS A 577 2.50 25.32 10.64
C LYS A 577 2.11 26.22 9.46
N ASP A 578 1.10 25.78 8.70
CA ASP A 578 0.43 26.65 7.72
C ASP A 578 1.35 27.18 6.59
N ARG A 579 2.35 26.40 6.17
CA ARG A 579 3.38 26.75 5.17
C ARG A 579 4.36 27.86 5.56
N ASP A 580 4.40 28.27 6.82
CA ASP A 580 5.46 29.16 7.29
C ASP A 580 6.83 28.47 7.12
N MET A 581 7.85 29.23 6.70
CA MET A 581 9.17 28.67 6.43
C MET A 581 10.26 29.50 7.09
N LEU A 582 11.18 28.80 7.76
CA LEU A 582 12.44 29.37 8.23
C LEU A 582 13.56 29.00 7.27
N PHE A 583 14.39 29.98 6.91
CA PHE A 583 15.51 29.79 6.01
C PHE A 583 16.66 30.77 6.31
N THR A 584 17.86 30.36 5.92
CA THR A 584 19.08 31.20 5.88
C THR A 584 19.54 31.36 4.43
N GLY A 585 20.55 32.17 4.13
CA GLY A 585 21.11 32.28 2.77
C GLY A 585 20.70 33.57 2.07
N ALA A 586 19.95 33.49 0.97
CA ALA A 586 19.54 34.70 0.24
C ALA A 586 18.11 34.61 -0.30
N PHE A 587 17.52 35.75 -0.63
CA PHE A 587 16.27 35.79 -1.40
C PHE A 587 16.26 36.95 -2.41
N TYR A 588 15.49 36.77 -3.48
CA TYR A 588 15.14 37.82 -4.42
C TYR A 588 13.79 38.44 -4.06
N GLY A 589 13.69 39.75 -4.25
CA GLY A 589 12.44 40.49 -4.36
C GLY A 589 12.52 41.39 -5.58
N GLY A 590 12.00 40.95 -6.72
CA GLY A 590 12.14 41.70 -7.98
C GLY A 590 13.60 41.91 -8.38
N LEU A 591 14.01 43.17 -8.54
CA LEU A 591 15.38 43.56 -8.90
C LEU A 591 16.31 43.70 -7.69
N PHE A 592 16.01 43.04 -6.57
CA PHE A 592 16.76 43.17 -5.32
C PHE A 592 17.13 41.78 -4.82
N ARG A 593 18.38 41.59 -4.42
CA ARG A 593 18.89 40.38 -3.77
C ARG A 593 19.35 40.71 -2.37
N PHE A 594 18.79 40.00 -1.40
CA PHE A 594 19.07 40.15 0.01
C PHE A 594 19.90 38.96 0.47
N TYR A 595 21.07 39.20 1.06
CA TYR A 595 21.91 38.19 1.68
C TYR A 595 21.67 38.22 3.18
N VAL A 596 21.04 37.17 3.68
CA VAL A 596 20.58 37.07 5.07
C VAL A 596 21.72 36.61 5.97
N ALA A 597 21.92 37.31 7.09
CA ALA A 597 22.96 37.00 8.07
C ALA A 597 22.49 36.03 9.17
N ASP A 598 21.18 35.92 9.39
CA ASP A 598 20.55 35.04 10.38
C ASP A 598 19.32 34.33 9.78
N THR A 599 18.53 33.63 10.58
CA THR A 599 17.31 32.96 10.15
C THR A 599 16.23 33.99 9.81
N SER A 600 15.79 34.00 8.55
CA SER A 600 14.60 34.74 8.09
C SER A 600 13.37 33.84 8.09
N ARG A 601 12.19 34.46 8.16
CA ARG A 601 10.90 33.77 8.12
C ARG A 601 10.07 34.24 6.94
N PHE A 602 9.61 33.32 6.12
CA PHE A 602 8.45 33.55 5.26
C PHE A 602 7.18 33.24 6.05
N ALA A 603 6.29 34.22 6.21
CA ALA A 603 5.00 34.04 6.85
C ALA A 603 3.90 33.99 5.79
N TYR A 604 3.27 32.83 5.62
CA TYR A 604 2.39 32.55 4.48
C TYR A 604 1.12 33.38 4.48
N GLN A 605 0.47 33.51 5.65
CA GLN A 605 -0.78 34.28 5.80
C GLN A 605 -0.62 35.77 5.57
N ALA A 606 0.48 36.35 6.08
CA ALA A 606 0.81 37.76 5.86
C ALA A 606 1.42 38.02 4.48
N PHE A 607 1.87 36.95 3.81
CA PHE A 607 2.53 36.96 2.50
C PHE A 607 3.75 37.89 2.44
N ASN A 608 4.62 37.76 3.44
CA ASN A 608 5.83 38.56 3.61
C ASN A 608 7.03 37.70 4.04
N ILE A 609 8.22 38.29 3.93
CA ILE A 609 9.46 37.77 4.51
C ILE A 609 9.92 38.73 5.60
N ASP A 610 10.03 38.22 6.82
CA ASP A 610 10.65 38.89 7.95
C ASP A 610 12.16 38.57 7.94
N ALA A 611 12.99 39.59 7.76
CA ALA A 611 14.43 39.48 7.66
C ALA A 611 15.10 40.26 8.80
N PRO A 612 15.28 39.63 9.98
CA PRO A 612 15.79 40.31 11.17
C PRO A 612 17.26 40.68 11.08
N ALA A 613 18.01 40.09 10.14
CA ALA A 613 19.40 40.46 9.88
C ALA A 613 19.77 40.17 8.41
N ILE A 614 20.12 41.22 7.68
CA ILE A 614 20.59 41.20 6.29
C ILE A 614 22.02 41.74 6.29
N ASP A 615 22.97 40.91 5.85
CA ASP A 615 24.37 41.31 5.70
C ASP A 615 24.50 42.38 4.60
N SER A 616 23.96 42.07 3.42
CA SER A 616 24.04 42.98 2.27
C SER A 616 22.82 42.92 1.35
N LEU A 617 22.51 44.07 0.76
CA LEU A 617 21.49 44.29 -0.25
C LEU A 617 22.16 44.67 -1.57
N GLN A 618 21.94 43.84 -2.58
CA GLN A 618 22.37 44.07 -3.96
C GLN A 618 21.15 44.40 -4.82
N MET A 619 21.34 45.35 -5.75
CA MET A 619 20.23 45.94 -6.50
C MET A 619 20.56 46.04 -7.98
N TRP A 620 19.52 45.92 -8.79
CA TRP A 620 19.53 46.25 -10.21
C TRP A 620 18.50 47.34 -10.47
N VAL A 621 18.78 48.20 -11.45
CA VAL A 621 17.89 49.29 -11.84
C VAL A 621 17.71 49.29 -13.34
N LEU A 622 16.49 49.60 -13.78
CA LEU A 622 16.21 49.84 -15.19
C LEU A 622 16.80 51.19 -15.59
N ASP A 623 17.62 51.22 -16.63
CA ASP A 623 18.17 52.46 -17.18
C ASP A 623 17.42 52.80 -18.48
N PRO A 624 16.64 53.89 -18.52
CA PRO A 624 15.93 54.32 -19.73
C PRO A 624 16.85 54.59 -20.92
N LYS A 625 18.16 54.76 -20.68
CA LYS A 625 19.16 54.99 -21.74
C LYS A 625 19.77 53.70 -22.29
N VAL A 626 19.49 52.55 -21.66
CA VAL A 626 20.03 51.24 -22.06
C VAL A 626 18.87 50.31 -22.34
N VAL A 627 18.57 50.13 -23.63
CA VAL A 627 17.48 49.26 -24.10
C VAL A 627 18.04 48.06 -24.86
N ASP A 628 17.30 46.95 -24.82
CA ASP A 628 17.56 45.80 -25.68
C ASP A 628 17.17 46.10 -27.15
N PRO A 629 17.49 45.23 -28.12
CA PRO A 629 17.11 45.41 -29.53
C PRO A 629 15.60 45.53 -29.80
N TYR A 630 14.76 45.17 -28.83
CA TYR A 630 13.30 45.25 -28.90
C TYR A 630 12.75 46.51 -28.20
N GLY A 631 13.62 47.39 -27.69
CA GLY A 631 13.25 48.64 -27.02
C GLY A 631 12.90 48.49 -25.53
N ASN A 632 13.09 47.32 -24.92
CA ASN A 632 12.84 47.12 -23.49
C ASN A 632 14.02 47.63 -22.66
N MET A 633 13.74 48.33 -21.56
CA MET A 633 14.79 48.77 -20.63
C MET A 633 15.55 47.59 -20.04
N MET A 634 16.88 47.65 -20.09
CA MET A 634 17.74 46.64 -19.49
C MET A 634 18.05 46.98 -18.03
N ALA A 635 18.14 45.95 -17.19
CA ALA A 635 18.49 46.09 -15.78
C ALA A 635 20.01 46.13 -15.60
N GLY A 636 20.56 47.26 -15.17
CA GLY A 636 21.96 47.43 -14.82
C GLY A 636 22.21 47.16 -13.33
N ARG A 637 23.25 46.40 -13.01
CA ARG A 637 23.63 46.11 -11.61
C ARG A 637 24.27 47.34 -10.96
N ILE A 638 23.79 47.71 -9.79
CA ILE A 638 24.44 48.71 -8.93
C ILE A 638 25.71 48.06 -8.34
N ASN A 639 26.84 48.75 -8.47
CA ASN A 639 28.15 48.27 -8.04
C ASN A 639 28.36 48.40 -6.51
N SER A 640 27.63 49.31 -5.88
CA SER A 640 27.56 49.45 -4.43
C SER A 640 26.53 48.49 -3.83
N VAL A 641 26.76 48.09 -2.57
CA VAL A 641 25.78 47.37 -1.75
C VAL A 641 25.41 48.22 -0.54
N VAL A 642 24.19 48.07 -0.05
CA VAL A 642 23.80 48.56 1.28
C VAL A 642 24.00 47.42 2.25
N GLU A 643 24.62 47.66 3.39
CA GLU A 643 25.02 46.62 4.35
C GLU A 643 24.39 46.86 5.73
N LYS A 644 24.23 45.77 6.50
CA LYS A 644 23.63 45.75 7.85
C LYS A 644 22.21 46.33 7.86
N LEU A 645 21.29 45.60 7.24
CA LEU A 645 19.87 45.96 7.21
C LEU A 645 19.06 45.00 8.06
N THR A 646 17.92 45.47 8.53
CA THR A 646 16.87 44.67 9.15
C THR A 646 15.55 45.19 8.61
N GLY A 647 14.61 44.30 8.31
CA GLY A 647 13.36 44.75 7.68
C GLY A 647 12.42 43.65 7.24
N VAL A 648 11.34 44.07 6.60
CA VAL A 648 10.26 43.21 6.12
C VAL A 648 10.04 43.45 4.63
N MET A 649 10.03 42.37 3.86
CA MET A 649 9.61 42.38 2.47
C MET A 649 8.16 41.89 2.37
N GLN A 650 7.24 42.77 1.98
CA GLN A 650 5.88 42.34 1.62
C GLN A 650 5.88 41.95 0.14
N ILE A 651 5.48 40.71 -0.14
CA ILE A 651 5.52 40.14 -1.49
C ILE A 651 4.34 40.68 -2.32
N ASP A 652 3.15 40.62 -1.73
CA ASP A 652 1.91 41.25 -2.20
C ASP A 652 0.93 41.41 -1.02
N GLN A 653 -0.31 41.82 -1.28
CA GLN A 653 -1.42 41.66 -0.35
C GLN A 653 -1.72 40.18 -0.09
N LYS A 654 -2.23 39.89 1.13
CA LYS A 654 -2.49 38.52 1.60
C LYS A 654 -3.48 37.71 0.76
N ASP A 655 -4.35 38.39 0.03
CA ASP A 655 -5.42 37.87 -0.84
C ASP A 655 -5.11 38.06 -2.34
N ASN A 656 -3.85 38.31 -2.68
CA ASN A 656 -3.36 38.42 -4.05
C ASN A 656 -2.03 37.67 -4.26
N LYS A 657 -1.91 36.47 -3.68
CA LYS A 657 -0.70 35.63 -3.77
C LYS A 657 -0.36 35.26 -5.22
N SER A 658 -1.39 35.05 -6.04
CA SER A 658 -1.27 34.78 -7.48
C SER A 658 -0.77 36.00 -8.26
N GLY A 659 -1.08 37.21 -7.77
CA GLY A 659 -0.84 38.48 -8.45
C GLY A 659 -1.82 38.77 -9.59
N GLN A 660 -2.93 38.02 -9.70
CA GLN A 660 -3.93 38.21 -10.74
C GLN A 660 -4.70 39.53 -10.61
N ASN A 661 -4.89 40.02 -9.38
CA ASN A 661 -5.52 41.32 -9.16
C ASN A 661 -4.53 42.44 -9.48
N THR A 662 -4.54 42.88 -10.74
CA THR A 662 -3.63 43.92 -11.24
C THR A 662 -3.92 45.31 -10.69
N LYS A 663 -5.05 45.52 -9.98
CA LYS A 663 -5.37 46.79 -9.30
C LYS A 663 -4.48 47.01 -8.07
N VAL A 664 -3.92 45.93 -7.49
CA VAL A 664 -2.99 46.00 -6.38
C VAL A 664 -1.62 46.45 -6.89
N LYS A 665 -1.17 47.63 -6.45
CA LYS A 665 0.10 48.27 -6.86
C LYS A 665 1.02 48.46 -5.66
N GLY A 666 2.31 48.68 -5.91
CA GLY A 666 3.29 48.96 -4.85
C GLY A 666 4.16 47.77 -4.45
N PHE A 667 3.85 46.56 -4.94
CA PHE A 667 4.46 45.30 -4.51
C PHE A 667 5.37 44.65 -5.59
N PRO A 668 6.42 43.90 -5.21
CA PRO A 668 6.93 43.76 -3.85
C PRO A 668 7.37 45.09 -3.28
N MET A 669 7.33 45.21 -1.95
CA MET A 669 7.90 46.35 -1.23
C MET A 669 8.80 45.87 -0.10
N PHE A 670 9.90 46.59 0.12
CA PHE A 670 10.79 46.36 1.25
C PHE A 670 10.82 47.61 2.12
N ALA A 671 10.67 47.42 3.42
CA ALA A 671 10.83 48.47 4.41
C ALA A 671 11.84 48.01 5.45
N THR A 672 12.85 48.83 5.70
CA THR A 672 13.70 48.65 6.88
C THR A 672 12.91 49.01 8.13
N ASP A 673 13.34 48.51 9.27
CA ASP A 673 12.85 48.97 10.58
C ASP A 673 13.50 50.33 10.95
N THR A 674 13.77 50.57 12.25
CA THR A 674 14.43 51.78 12.76
C THR A 674 15.96 51.77 12.70
N SER A 675 16.60 50.68 12.26
CA SER A 675 18.05 50.54 12.23
C SER A 675 18.72 51.39 11.15
N LEU A 676 19.97 51.80 11.41
CA LEU A 676 20.82 52.45 10.42
C LEU A 676 21.56 51.40 9.60
N SER A 677 21.63 51.62 8.29
CA SER A 677 22.41 50.79 7.36
C SER A 677 23.59 51.56 6.80
N TYR A 678 24.48 50.91 6.06
CA TYR A 678 25.74 51.52 5.63
C TYR A 678 26.08 51.23 4.17
N VAL A 679 26.72 52.17 3.50
CA VAL A 679 27.39 51.96 2.21
C VAL A 679 28.86 52.24 2.39
N TYR A 680 29.70 51.27 2.01
CA TYR A 680 31.15 51.36 2.14
C TYR A 680 31.82 51.52 0.76
N TYR A 681 32.90 52.30 0.73
CA TYR A 681 33.59 52.68 -0.51
C TYR A 681 34.92 51.96 -0.70
N GLN A 682 35.06 50.74 -0.14
CA GLN A 682 36.30 49.96 -0.19
C GLN A 682 36.60 49.34 -1.56
N LYS A 683 35.77 49.62 -2.57
CA LYS A 683 35.89 49.14 -3.95
C LYS A 683 36.04 50.34 -4.89
N GLY A 684 36.69 50.15 -6.04
CA GLY A 684 36.94 51.22 -7.02
C GLY A 684 38.37 51.77 -6.94
N ARG A 685 38.62 52.90 -7.63
CA ARG A 685 39.99 53.43 -7.87
C ARG A 685 40.75 53.71 -6.57
N PHE A 686 40.07 54.24 -5.56
CA PHE A 686 40.65 54.62 -4.26
C PHE A 686 40.10 53.79 -3.10
N GLY A 687 39.68 52.55 -3.37
CA GLY A 687 39.04 51.71 -2.37
C GLY A 687 39.95 51.31 -1.20
N LYS A 688 41.27 51.21 -1.43
CA LYS A 688 42.24 50.79 -0.40
C LYS A 688 42.50 51.89 0.64
N GLU A 689 42.28 53.13 0.24
CA GLU A 689 42.50 54.35 1.00
C GLU A 689 41.31 54.63 1.94
N TYR A 690 40.11 54.16 1.59
CA TYR A 690 38.91 54.30 2.40
C TYR A 690 38.79 53.18 3.44
N LYS A 691 39.31 53.45 4.64
CA LYS A 691 39.12 52.56 5.80
C LYS A 691 37.65 52.52 6.23
N ARG A 692 37.08 51.31 6.34
CA ARG A 692 35.65 51.06 6.59
C ARG A 692 35.11 51.78 7.82
N GLU A 693 35.92 51.84 8.85
CA GLU A 693 35.61 52.42 10.16
C GLU A 693 35.69 53.95 10.20
N LYS A 694 36.30 54.57 9.17
CA LYS A 694 36.48 56.04 9.09
C LYS A 694 35.82 56.68 7.89
N PHE A 695 35.56 55.93 6.82
CA PHE A 695 34.98 56.42 5.57
C PHE A 695 33.81 55.55 5.13
N TYR A 696 32.58 56.04 5.34
CA TYR A 696 31.35 55.32 5.03
C TYR A 696 30.17 56.26 4.97
N TYR A 697 29.11 55.84 4.26
CA TYR A 697 27.84 56.53 4.27
C TYR A 697 26.85 55.80 5.18
N THR A 698 26.26 56.52 6.12
CA THR A 698 25.17 56.04 6.98
C THR A 698 23.85 56.28 6.27
N VAL A 699 23.06 55.24 6.05
CA VAL A 699 21.75 55.27 5.42
C VAL A 699 20.67 55.25 6.51
N PHE A 700 19.76 56.21 6.46
CA PHE A 700 18.57 56.23 7.33
C PHE A 700 17.55 55.17 6.90
N PRO A 701 16.65 54.74 7.81
CA PRO A 701 15.52 53.89 7.48
C PRO A 701 14.81 54.31 6.21
N PHE A 702 14.52 53.33 5.35
CA PHE A 702 13.93 53.56 4.04
C PHE A 702 12.86 52.54 3.69
N LYS A 703 11.98 52.94 2.77
CA LYS A 703 10.94 52.10 2.19
C LYS A 703 10.98 52.22 0.67
N ILE A 704 11.15 51.10 -0.01
CA ILE A 704 11.12 51.02 -1.47
C ILE A 704 9.91 50.18 -1.87
N ARG A 705 9.14 50.68 -2.83
CA ARG A 705 7.95 50.03 -3.39
C ARG A 705 8.20 49.68 -4.86
N ASN A 706 7.46 48.71 -5.39
CA ASN A 706 7.56 48.26 -6.79
C ASN A 706 8.96 47.73 -7.15
N LEU A 707 9.51 46.81 -6.35
CA LEU A 707 10.86 46.28 -6.54
C LEU A 707 11.09 45.61 -7.92
N ASN A 708 10.03 45.26 -8.65
CA ASN A 708 10.10 44.69 -10.00
C ASN A 708 10.51 45.69 -11.10
N SER A 709 10.28 46.99 -10.90
CA SER A 709 10.40 48.01 -11.95
C SER A 709 11.03 49.31 -11.46
N ILE A 710 12.05 49.19 -10.61
CA ILE A 710 12.81 50.34 -10.12
C ILE A 710 13.67 50.92 -11.24
N VAL A 711 13.43 52.19 -11.55
CA VAL A 711 14.23 52.95 -12.51
C VAL A 711 15.40 53.66 -11.82
N LYS A 712 16.52 53.78 -12.53
CA LYS A 712 17.79 54.34 -12.03
C LYS A 712 17.63 55.65 -11.26
N ASP A 713 16.87 56.58 -11.80
CA ASP A 713 16.72 57.93 -11.23
C ASP A 713 15.81 57.98 -9.98
N SER A 714 15.05 56.91 -9.71
CA SER A 714 14.16 56.81 -8.55
C SER A 714 14.88 56.34 -7.28
N VAL A 715 16.08 55.76 -7.39
CA VAL A 715 16.83 55.24 -6.25
C VAL A 715 17.50 56.39 -5.49
N VAL A 716 17.01 56.64 -4.28
CA VAL A 716 17.51 57.69 -3.39
C VAL A 716 17.62 57.16 -1.96
N PHE A 717 18.82 57.24 -1.37
CA PHE A 717 19.05 56.89 0.04
C PHE A 717 19.43 58.13 0.85
N LYS A 718 18.57 58.52 1.79
CA LYS A 718 18.84 59.63 2.72
C LYS A 718 19.81 59.18 3.81
N GLY A 719 20.62 60.10 4.31
CA GLY A 719 21.68 59.75 5.23
C GLY A 719 22.79 60.78 5.29
N PHE A 720 23.99 60.33 5.61
CA PHE A 720 25.17 61.19 5.64
C PHE A 720 26.48 60.42 5.46
N LEU A 721 27.48 61.09 4.87
CA LEU A 721 28.82 60.59 4.67
C LEU A 721 29.74 61.01 5.83
N THR A 722 30.41 60.03 6.43
CA THR A 722 31.56 60.21 7.31
C THR A 722 32.82 60.11 6.46
N THR A 723 33.68 61.13 6.48
CA THR A 723 34.79 61.26 5.52
C THR A 723 36.19 61.17 6.14
N SER A 724 36.37 60.48 7.26
CA SER A 724 37.67 60.33 7.93
C SER A 724 38.43 61.66 8.17
N GLY A 725 37.70 62.74 8.46
CA GLY A 725 38.28 64.08 8.66
C GLY A 725 38.54 64.87 7.38
N ILE A 726 38.23 64.38 6.18
CA ILE A 726 38.38 65.16 4.94
C ILE A 726 37.42 66.36 4.96
N PHE A 727 36.12 66.13 5.14
CA PHE A 727 35.11 67.18 5.30
C PHE A 727 34.35 67.01 6.63
N PRO A 728 33.57 68.02 7.06
CA PRO A 728 32.47 67.79 7.98
C PRO A 728 31.49 66.75 7.41
N VAL A 729 30.65 66.16 8.26
CA VAL A 729 29.64 65.19 7.83
C VAL A 729 28.77 65.76 6.71
N LEU A 730 28.73 65.09 5.57
CA LEU A 730 27.98 65.55 4.38
C LEU A 730 26.62 64.86 4.31
N ARG A 731 25.52 65.64 4.31
CA ARG A 731 24.14 65.10 4.41
C ARG A 731 23.43 64.94 3.06
N ASN A 732 24.20 64.86 1.97
CA ASN A 732 23.65 64.74 0.62
C ASN A 732 23.13 63.31 0.38
N PRO A 733 21.91 63.14 -0.15
CA PRO A 733 21.35 61.82 -0.39
C PRO A 733 22.14 61.07 -1.47
N LEU A 734 22.35 59.76 -1.28
CA LEU A 734 22.92 58.91 -2.32
C LEU A 734 21.92 58.70 -3.46
N LYS A 735 22.43 58.74 -4.68
CA LYS A 735 21.75 58.41 -5.93
C LYS A 735 22.64 57.49 -6.75
N VAL A 736 22.07 56.82 -7.75
CA VAL A 736 22.85 56.03 -8.70
C VAL A 736 23.63 56.97 -9.62
N ARG A 737 24.95 56.84 -9.64
CA ARG A 737 25.88 57.61 -10.49
C ARG A 737 26.02 56.97 -11.88
N PRO A 738 26.58 57.67 -12.88
CA PRO A 738 26.77 57.12 -14.23
C PRO A 738 27.56 55.80 -14.26
N ASP A 739 28.50 55.60 -13.33
CA ASP A 739 29.29 54.37 -13.14
C ASP A 739 28.56 53.28 -12.32
N TYR A 740 27.25 53.43 -12.12
CA TYR A 740 26.40 52.55 -11.32
C TYR A 740 26.83 52.39 -9.85
N SER A 741 27.61 53.33 -9.31
CA SER A 741 27.85 53.44 -7.86
C SER A 741 26.75 54.21 -7.15
N LEU A 742 26.59 54.00 -5.85
CA LEU A 742 25.79 54.86 -4.98
C LEU A 742 26.67 56.01 -4.47
N GLY A 743 26.31 57.23 -4.85
CA GLY A 743 27.11 58.42 -4.55
C GLY A 743 26.29 59.70 -4.63
N PHE A 744 26.94 60.85 -4.56
CA PHE A 744 26.26 62.13 -4.75
C PHE A 744 27.17 63.13 -5.44
N SER A 745 26.58 64.23 -5.89
CA SER A 745 27.29 65.42 -6.35
C SER A 745 26.66 66.63 -5.68
N MET A 746 27.50 67.52 -5.16
CA MET A 746 27.07 68.75 -4.51
C MET A 746 27.97 69.93 -4.90
N LYS A 747 27.46 71.15 -4.75
CA LYS A 747 28.27 72.37 -4.79
C LYS A 747 28.53 72.83 -3.36
N THR A 748 29.74 73.31 -3.10
CA THR A 748 30.07 73.92 -1.80
C THR A 748 29.36 75.27 -1.67
N PRO A 749 29.18 75.79 -0.44
CA PRO A 749 28.77 77.18 -0.24
C PRO A 749 29.74 78.17 -0.89
N THR A 750 29.29 79.41 -1.13
CA THR A 750 30.12 80.48 -1.72
C THR A 750 31.37 80.78 -0.89
N GLN A 751 31.26 80.73 0.44
CA GLN A 751 32.38 80.88 1.38
C GLN A 751 33.34 79.67 1.42
N GLY A 752 33.05 78.62 0.64
CA GLY A 752 33.78 77.36 0.65
C GLY A 752 33.35 76.42 1.79
N LEU A 753 33.79 75.16 1.69
CA LEU A 753 33.58 74.12 2.67
C LEU A 753 34.91 73.77 3.35
N MET A 754 34.91 73.76 4.69
CA MET A 754 36.07 73.36 5.49
C MET A 754 36.56 71.95 5.11
N THR A 755 37.87 71.76 5.01
CA THR A 755 38.49 70.48 4.64
C THR A 755 39.80 70.22 5.40
N TYR A 756 40.19 68.94 5.48
CA TYR A 756 41.33 68.44 6.27
C TYR A 756 41.21 68.83 7.75
N LEU A 757 40.15 68.32 8.37
CA LEU A 757 39.81 68.57 9.76
C LEU A 757 40.76 67.84 10.73
N ASP A 758 41.14 68.55 11.78
CA ASP A 758 41.86 68.03 12.94
C ASP A 758 41.04 68.35 14.20
N GLY A 759 40.17 67.43 14.58
CA GLY A 759 39.13 67.71 15.57
C GLY A 759 38.12 68.75 15.05
N LYS A 760 38.10 69.94 15.65
CA LYS A 760 37.21 71.06 15.26
C LYS A 760 37.90 72.12 14.40
N THR A 761 39.21 72.00 14.13
CA THR A 761 39.96 72.97 13.33
C THR A 761 40.10 72.49 11.89
N SER A 762 40.11 73.42 10.94
CA SER A 762 40.23 73.14 9.51
C SER A 762 41.60 73.57 8.99
N LYS A 763 42.29 72.69 8.25
CA LYS A 763 43.59 73.02 7.61
C LYS A 763 43.42 73.56 6.19
N GLY A 764 42.21 73.50 5.63
CA GLY A 764 41.91 74.08 4.32
C GLY A 764 40.43 74.43 4.10
N THR A 765 40.14 75.00 2.94
CA THR A 765 38.79 75.31 2.45
C THR A 765 38.69 74.98 0.96
N LEU A 766 37.67 74.23 0.56
CA LEU A 766 37.35 73.90 -0.84
C LEU A 766 36.14 74.71 -1.31
N THR A 767 36.27 75.46 -2.40
CA THR A 767 35.16 76.10 -3.10
C THR A 767 34.99 75.49 -4.49
N GLY A 768 33.83 74.89 -4.77
CA GLY A 768 33.53 74.26 -6.05
C GLY A 768 32.51 73.13 -5.94
N LYS A 769 32.80 71.99 -6.57
CA LYS A 769 31.95 70.80 -6.63
C LYS A 769 32.62 69.63 -5.90
N ILE A 770 31.82 68.85 -5.19
CA ILE A 770 32.23 67.58 -4.58
C ILE A 770 31.42 66.47 -5.22
N ASP A 771 32.10 65.42 -5.69
CA ASP A 771 31.53 64.25 -6.35
C ASP A 771 32.02 62.97 -5.67
N LEU A 772 31.09 62.10 -5.29
CA LEU A 772 31.38 60.78 -4.76
C LEU A 772 30.85 59.73 -5.73
N SER A 773 31.72 58.83 -6.18
CA SER A 773 31.38 57.67 -7.01
C SER A 773 32.42 56.54 -6.81
N ASN A 774 32.40 55.48 -7.62
CA ASN A 774 33.50 54.49 -7.63
C ASN A 774 34.85 55.08 -8.10
N SER A 775 34.85 56.30 -8.67
CA SER A 775 36.06 57.10 -8.92
C SER A 775 36.62 57.77 -7.65
N GLY A 776 36.00 57.55 -6.49
CA GLY A 776 36.35 58.15 -5.20
C GLY A 776 35.63 59.46 -4.91
N LEU A 777 35.97 60.04 -3.75
CA LEU A 777 35.57 61.39 -3.35
C LEU A 777 36.48 62.41 -4.01
N ARG A 778 35.94 63.17 -4.95
CA ARG A 778 36.68 64.16 -5.76
C ARG A 778 36.15 65.57 -5.50
N GLY A 779 37.07 66.50 -5.36
CA GLY A 779 36.80 67.94 -5.35
C GLY A 779 37.24 68.55 -6.68
N ASP A 780 36.40 69.40 -7.26
CA ASP A 780 36.67 70.18 -8.46
C ASP A 780 36.42 71.65 -8.15
N GLY A 781 37.42 72.51 -8.34
CA GLY A 781 37.37 73.94 -8.03
C GLY A 781 38.65 74.45 -7.39
N ARG A 782 38.53 75.30 -6.36
CA ARG A 782 39.66 75.93 -5.67
C ARG A 782 39.81 75.37 -4.26
N LEU A 783 40.96 74.77 -3.98
CA LEU A 783 41.38 74.32 -2.66
C LEU A 783 42.43 75.30 -2.09
N ASN A 784 42.10 75.96 -0.98
CA ASN A 784 43.09 76.65 -0.15
C ASN A 784 43.51 75.68 0.97
N TYR A 785 44.79 75.36 1.09
CA TYR A 785 45.33 74.46 2.13
C TYR A 785 46.59 75.07 2.74
N LEU A 786 46.51 75.47 4.02
CA LEU A 786 47.57 76.25 4.68
C LEU A 786 47.97 77.45 3.82
N ASN A 787 49.23 77.52 3.37
CA ASN A 787 49.76 78.59 2.52
C ASN A 787 49.72 78.27 1.02
N SER A 788 49.06 77.17 0.63
CA SER A 788 48.97 76.71 -0.77
C SER A 788 47.56 76.90 -1.33
N VAL A 789 47.50 77.23 -2.63
CA VAL A 789 46.26 77.28 -3.41
C VAL A 789 46.40 76.32 -4.58
N SER A 790 45.45 75.41 -4.73
CA SER A 790 45.33 74.52 -5.89
C SER A 790 43.99 74.77 -6.59
N ILE A 791 44.01 74.83 -7.92
CA ILE A 791 42.82 75.05 -8.75
C ILE A 791 42.73 73.92 -9.76
N THR A 792 41.55 73.33 -9.91
CA THR A 792 41.31 72.30 -10.94
C THR A 792 41.41 72.92 -12.33
N ASP A 793 42.19 72.30 -13.20
CA ASP A 793 42.31 72.69 -14.61
C ASP A 793 40.97 72.47 -15.32
N THR A 794 40.43 73.52 -15.93
CA THR A 794 39.12 73.51 -16.62
C THR A 794 39.24 73.33 -18.13
N THR A 795 40.35 72.77 -18.63
CA THR A 795 40.53 72.47 -20.06
C THR A 795 39.70 71.29 -20.55
#